data_AF-A0AB34IXL2-F1
#
_entry.id   AF-A0AB34IXL2-F1
#
_cell.length_a   1.000
_cell.length_b   1.000
_cell.length_c   1.000
_cell.angle_alpha   90.00
_cell.angle_beta   90.00
_cell.angle_gamma   90.00
#
_symmetry.space_group_name_H-M   'P 1'
#
loop_
_entity.id
_entity.type
_entity.pdbx_description
1 polymer ?
#
loop_
_entity_poly.entity_id
_entity_poly.type
_entity_poly.pdbx_seq_one_letter_code
_entity_poly.pdbx_strand_id
1 'polypeptide(L)'
;MRLRPLPPPSSALGRPRVDLTLLLVLAALPRCHSFVPTAQNYDPLSPDEVRAKGGLTQYVWTTPTSEHDTAGLGGGLSYAWDPTLCDELLPNFGERSVWGVSFVDCHSIRAAMERAFASWEANHPIIQFHDISNLCRAQNATPPALSGCALAEIWITNNKQLGKNSGEQAATTLLWTYTAASPNINNFHFASGVRARGIKSIARATMGFSVDICWYLDSTFCSQFHSLKSIMGSTEFLDFARIIFITIWLLIMLETLYALYRVSVHVVEMVRLSVIGLLDTDGDGEIEWHEVKQVFLHVCCCQDDGDGDPSNDGLNFLLSEEASAEWYTQFRAVANFSACVVSFRIIFLVLPPIFWFNVFLPCWECFDFEAAASHEVGHVLGMYHPDQAAPLGRNYMLSLDKSIANNRTDPETGKLATSVVPEAPGSSWSCTDPWANVAVNNATKVNASLMKAFTQTPSGVCVFQDDLDGLNTLYPACTNAVSTPQCWKSDQYLGLVRLTLYVGIPTVVILLLTIMVHSYCVRRLKKQRDRLVARNFESASVTDKLRIEMEMAQQGKTGKAKGAKRALATRGSNAINKRYGVDNTATDPRSMSSEPPVPPAASMPQLKPYVPDKSEPVNTRPPLPPAKTAAVSPSPELTSFALIALHGDVQGSRTRVDP
;
A
#
# COMPACT_ATOMS: atom_id res chain seq x y z
N MET A 1 8.36 8.95 63.18
CA MET A 1 8.10 10.39 62.86
C MET A 1 6.59 10.64 62.95
N ARG A 2 6.10 11.77 63.49
CA ARG A 2 4.65 12.03 63.53
C ARG A 2 4.10 12.44 62.16
N LEU A 3 3.28 11.59 61.56
CA LEU A 3 2.51 11.90 60.36
C LEU A 3 1.39 12.91 60.68
N ARG A 4 1.15 13.87 59.78
CA ARG A 4 -0.02 14.76 59.83
C ARG A 4 -1.18 14.11 59.06
N PRO A 5 -2.44 14.27 59.51
CA PRO A 5 -3.59 13.81 58.75
C PRO A 5 -3.77 14.64 57.45
N LEU A 6 -4.16 13.96 56.38
CA LEU A 6 -4.53 14.58 55.09
C LEU A 6 -5.87 15.33 55.21
N PRO A 7 -6.04 16.46 54.50
CA PRO A 7 -7.31 17.17 54.44
C PRO A 7 -8.35 16.42 53.57
N PRO A 8 -9.66 16.61 53.82
CA PRO A 8 -10.71 15.96 53.04
C PRO A 8 -10.81 16.51 51.61
N PRO A 9 -11.33 15.71 50.65
CA PRO A 9 -11.42 16.12 49.25
C PRO A 9 -12.46 17.23 49.05
N SER A 10 -12.02 18.38 48.54
CA SER A 10 -12.91 19.48 48.16
C SER A 10 -13.57 19.18 46.80
N SER A 11 -14.89 19.02 46.81
CA SER A 11 -15.71 18.84 45.61
C SER A 11 -15.82 20.16 44.83
N ALA A 12 -14.92 20.38 43.87
CA ALA A 12 -14.98 21.48 42.92
C ALA A 12 -15.08 20.95 41.49
N LEU A 13 -16.31 20.87 40.94
CA LEU A 13 -16.51 20.65 39.50
C LEU A 13 -16.02 21.89 38.72
N GLY A 14 -14.74 21.89 38.37
CA GLY A 14 -14.18 22.82 37.40
C GLY A 14 -14.73 22.52 36.00
N ARG A 15 -15.27 23.55 35.33
CA ARG A 15 -15.63 23.45 33.91
C ARG A 15 -14.40 23.04 33.09
N PRO A 16 -14.52 22.16 32.07
CA PRO A 16 -13.38 21.80 31.23
C PRO A 16 -12.87 23.05 30.51
N ARG A 17 -11.67 23.50 30.87
CA ARG A 17 -10.91 24.41 30.01
C ARG A 17 -10.46 23.59 28.81
N VAL A 18 -11.01 23.89 27.63
CA VAL A 18 -10.49 23.35 26.38
C VAL A 18 -9.03 23.80 26.27
N ASP A 19 -8.12 22.84 26.21
CA ASP A 19 -6.69 23.10 26.39
C ASP A 19 -6.14 23.82 25.15
N LEU A 20 -5.66 25.05 25.36
CA LEU A 20 -5.10 25.92 24.31
C LEU A 20 -3.92 25.23 23.59
N THR A 21 -3.26 24.30 24.27
CA THR A 21 -2.17 23.46 23.75
C THR A 21 -2.62 22.60 22.56
N LEU A 22 -3.86 22.09 22.56
CA LEU A 22 -4.38 21.28 21.45
C LEU A 22 -4.60 22.11 20.18
N LEU A 23 -5.07 23.35 20.33
CA LEU A 23 -5.21 24.31 19.23
C LEU A 23 -3.86 24.73 18.65
N LEU A 24 -2.83 24.89 19.49
CA LEU A 24 -1.48 25.23 19.04
C LEU A 24 -0.80 24.09 18.27
N VAL A 25 -1.01 22.82 18.67
CA VAL A 25 -0.49 21.66 17.92
C VAL A 25 -1.17 21.54 16.55
N LEU A 26 -2.48 21.78 16.47
CA LEU A 26 -3.20 21.78 15.19
C LEU A 26 -2.78 22.97 14.29
N ALA A 27 -2.47 24.13 14.86
CA ALA A 27 -2.00 25.31 14.13
C ALA A 27 -0.54 25.22 13.64
N ALA A 28 0.27 24.33 14.23
CA ALA A 28 1.66 24.11 13.85
C ALA A 28 1.85 23.13 12.66
N LEU A 29 0.77 22.48 12.20
CA LEU A 29 0.83 21.62 11.02
C LEU A 29 1.01 22.47 9.75
N PRO A 30 1.94 22.12 8.84
CA PRO A 30 2.17 22.89 7.63
C PRO A 30 0.89 22.93 6.78
N ARG A 31 0.52 24.14 6.33
CA ARG A 31 -0.62 24.34 5.43
C ARG A 31 -0.28 23.74 4.07
N CYS A 32 -0.95 22.65 3.69
CA CYS A 32 -0.89 22.15 2.33
C CYS A 32 -1.54 23.20 1.42
N HIS A 33 -0.77 23.78 0.50
CA HIS A 33 -1.31 24.71 -0.49
C HIS A 33 -2.22 23.94 -1.46
N SER A 34 -3.52 24.23 -1.43
CA SER A 34 -4.47 23.69 -2.39
C SER A 34 -4.16 24.24 -3.78
N PHE A 35 -3.70 23.36 -4.67
CA PHE A 35 -3.30 23.72 -6.01
C PHE A 35 -4.52 23.86 -6.94
N VAL A 36 -4.59 24.96 -7.68
CA VAL A 36 -5.59 25.20 -8.75
C VAL A 36 -4.84 25.32 -10.06
N PRO A 37 -5.04 24.41 -11.04
CA PRO A 37 -4.35 24.49 -12.33
C PRO A 37 -4.73 25.75 -13.10
N THR A 38 -3.79 26.69 -13.23
CA THR A 38 -3.89 27.79 -14.20
C THR A 38 -3.43 27.31 -15.57
N ALA A 39 -4.40 27.00 -16.44
CA ALA A 39 -4.12 26.83 -17.86
C ALA A 39 -3.77 28.18 -18.50
N GLN A 40 -2.88 28.17 -19.49
CA GLN A 40 -2.72 29.33 -20.36
C GLN A 40 -3.97 29.45 -21.24
N ASN A 41 -4.65 30.59 -21.16
CA ASN A 41 -5.72 30.94 -22.09
C ASN A 41 -5.14 31.02 -23.51
N TYR A 42 -5.30 29.96 -24.28
CA TYR A 42 -5.34 30.06 -25.73
C TYR A 42 -6.70 30.62 -26.12
N ASP A 43 -6.73 31.52 -27.10
CA ASP A 43 -7.96 31.99 -27.75
C ASP A 43 -8.23 31.14 -29.00
N PRO A 44 -9.05 30.07 -28.94
CA PRO A 44 -9.60 29.48 -30.15
C PRO A 44 -10.56 30.46 -30.84
N LEU A 45 -10.72 30.32 -32.15
CA LEU A 45 -11.71 31.07 -32.93
C LEU A 45 -13.07 30.33 -32.91
N SER A 46 -14.14 31.05 -33.26
CA SER A 46 -15.48 30.44 -33.40
C SER A 46 -15.56 29.49 -34.62
N PRO A 47 -16.46 28.49 -34.67
CA PRO A 47 -16.56 27.56 -35.79
C PRO A 47 -16.78 28.26 -37.14
N ASP A 48 -17.59 29.33 -37.16
CA ASP A 48 -17.86 30.09 -38.37
C ASP A 48 -16.70 31.00 -38.75
N GLU A 49 -15.92 31.53 -37.81
CA GLU A 49 -14.65 32.19 -38.14
C GLU A 49 -13.59 31.21 -38.66
N VAL A 50 -13.50 30.01 -38.07
CA VAL A 50 -12.61 28.94 -38.53
C VAL A 50 -12.94 28.54 -39.97
N ARG A 51 -14.24 28.39 -40.26
CA ARG A 51 -14.76 28.03 -41.59
C ARG A 51 -14.64 29.19 -42.58
N ALA A 52 -14.85 30.44 -42.16
CA ALA A 52 -14.75 31.62 -43.01
C ALA A 52 -13.31 32.13 -43.24
N LYS A 53 -12.39 31.90 -42.29
CA LYS A 53 -10.95 32.22 -42.42
C LYS A 53 -10.13 31.07 -43.03
N GLY A 54 -10.77 29.94 -43.34
CA GLY A 54 -10.18 28.86 -44.14
C GLY A 54 -9.13 28.01 -43.42
N GLY A 55 -9.24 27.84 -42.10
CA GLY A 55 -8.31 26.99 -41.35
C GLY A 55 -8.65 26.82 -39.87
N LEU A 56 -8.85 25.57 -39.45
CA LEU A 56 -8.64 25.16 -38.07
C LEU A 56 -7.15 25.37 -37.74
N THR A 57 -6.81 26.21 -36.76
CA THR A 57 -5.42 26.30 -36.25
C THR A 57 -5.08 25.12 -35.35
N GLN A 58 -5.36 23.91 -35.84
CA GLN A 58 -5.09 22.66 -35.16
C GLN A 58 -3.74 22.11 -35.60
N TYR A 59 -3.10 21.44 -34.66
CA TYR A 59 -1.79 20.83 -34.80
C TYR A 59 -2.00 19.33 -34.88
N VAL A 60 -1.53 18.72 -35.97
CA VAL A 60 -1.72 17.29 -36.27
C VAL A 60 -0.43 16.75 -36.85
N TRP A 61 -0.06 15.51 -36.58
CA TRP A 61 1.06 14.87 -37.28
C TRP A 61 0.64 14.53 -38.72
N THR A 62 1.41 14.98 -39.71
CA THR A 62 1.16 14.61 -41.10
C THR A 62 1.54 13.15 -41.34
N THR A 63 0.80 12.49 -42.22
CA THR A 63 1.29 11.28 -42.91
C THR A 63 2.08 11.74 -44.14
N PRO A 64 3.24 11.14 -44.44
CA PRO A 64 4.00 11.50 -45.64
C PRO A 64 3.34 10.96 -46.91
N THR A 65 3.72 11.53 -48.05
CA THR A 65 3.18 11.14 -49.38
C THR A 65 3.96 10.03 -50.06
N SER A 66 5.14 9.70 -49.54
CA SER A 66 6.05 8.67 -50.05
C SER A 66 6.17 7.55 -49.04
N GLU A 67 6.04 6.29 -49.49
CA GLU A 67 6.25 5.10 -48.66
C GLU A 67 7.70 4.96 -48.15
N HIS A 68 8.62 5.79 -48.63
CA HIS A 68 10.03 5.83 -48.19
C HIS A 68 10.36 6.98 -47.24
N ASP A 69 9.41 7.89 -47.01
CA ASP A 69 9.57 8.97 -46.03
C ASP A 69 9.00 8.50 -44.69
N THR A 70 9.86 8.39 -43.68
CA THR A 70 9.50 7.88 -42.36
C THR A 70 9.12 8.99 -41.37
N ALA A 71 9.04 10.25 -41.80
CA ALA A 71 8.70 11.38 -40.93
C ALA A 71 7.22 11.37 -40.51
N GLY A 72 6.95 11.83 -39.29
CA GLY A 72 5.60 11.90 -38.73
C GLY A 72 4.99 10.51 -38.59
N LEU A 73 3.81 10.29 -39.19
CA LEU A 73 3.12 9.01 -39.08
C LEU A 73 3.65 7.93 -40.05
N GLY A 74 4.61 8.26 -40.93
CA GLY A 74 5.12 7.35 -41.97
C GLY A 74 6.08 6.25 -41.51
N GLY A 75 6.44 6.22 -40.23
CA GLY A 75 7.28 5.18 -39.65
C GLY A 75 7.12 5.00 -38.15
N GLY A 76 6.01 5.50 -37.59
CA GLY A 76 5.85 5.70 -36.15
C GLY A 76 6.59 6.94 -35.64
N LEU A 77 6.08 7.54 -34.56
CA LEU A 77 6.65 8.72 -33.92
C LEU A 77 7.82 8.33 -33.02
N SER A 78 9.01 8.80 -33.37
CA SER A 78 10.23 8.59 -32.60
C SER A 78 10.23 9.41 -31.31
N TYR A 79 10.53 8.78 -30.16
CA TYR A 79 10.70 9.48 -28.90
C TYR A 79 12.04 9.20 -28.23
N ALA A 80 12.51 10.15 -27.44
CA ALA A 80 13.71 9.97 -26.62
C ALA A 80 13.56 10.63 -25.25
N TRP A 81 14.08 9.93 -24.25
CA TRP A 81 14.24 10.42 -22.89
C TRP A 81 15.51 11.23 -22.74
N ASP A 82 15.37 12.37 -22.06
CA ASP A 82 16.46 13.05 -21.40
C ASP A 82 17.15 12.10 -20.40
N PRO A 83 18.48 11.90 -20.50
CA PRO A 83 19.20 11.00 -19.61
C PRO A 83 19.14 11.38 -18.13
N THR A 84 18.95 12.66 -17.76
CA THR A 84 18.91 13.07 -16.33
C THR A 84 17.51 13.00 -15.72
N LEU A 85 16.45 13.00 -16.53
CA LEU A 85 15.07 13.11 -16.05
C LEU A 85 14.68 12.02 -15.03
N CYS A 86 15.13 10.78 -15.22
CA CYS A 86 14.87 9.71 -14.25
C CYS A 86 15.43 10.03 -12.86
N ASP A 87 16.67 10.49 -12.78
CA ASP A 87 17.36 10.75 -11.50
C ASP A 87 16.78 11.99 -10.80
N GLU A 88 16.18 12.92 -11.55
CA GLU A 88 15.46 14.09 -11.05
C GLU A 88 14.02 13.77 -10.63
N LEU A 89 13.34 12.84 -11.29
CA LEU A 89 11.99 12.39 -10.93
C LEU A 89 11.98 11.44 -9.72
N LEU A 90 12.93 10.49 -9.66
CA LEU A 90 12.97 9.44 -8.63
C LEU A 90 12.88 9.94 -7.17
N PRO A 91 13.52 11.05 -6.75
CA PRO A 91 13.36 11.62 -5.41
C PRO A 91 11.92 12.00 -5.04
N ASN A 92 11.08 12.28 -6.03
CA ASN A 92 9.73 12.80 -5.87
C ASN A 92 8.64 11.72 -5.88
N PHE A 93 8.99 10.46 -6.16
CA PHE A 93 8.04 9.36 -6.01
C PHE A 93 7.80 9.04 -4.53
N GLY A 94 6.56 9.18 -4.08
CA GLY A 94 6.12 8.84 -2.71
C GLY A 94 6.21 7.35 -2.35
N GLU A 95 6.77 6.54 -3.26
CA GLU A 95 6.99 5.09 -3.21
C GLU A 95 8.46 4.72 -3.01
N ARG A 96 9.37 5.72 -2.97
CA ARG A 96 10.80 5.53 -3.23
C ARG A 96 11.52 4.53 -2.33
N SER A 97 11.26 4.45 -1.01
CA SER A 97 11.87 3.35 -0.24
C SER A 97 11.14 2.92 1.03
N VAL A 98 11.07 1.60 1.22
CA VAL A 98 10.76 0.94 2.50
C VAL A 98 12.07 0.35 3.01
N TRP A 99 12.58 0.80 4.15
CA TRP A 99 13.81 0.25 4.77
C TRP A 99 15.02 0.11 3.83
N GLY A 100 15.17 1.04 2.88
CA GLY A 100 16.24 1.05 1.88
C GLY A 100 15.98 0.24 0.61
N VAL A 101 14.87 -0.51 0.52
CA VAL A 101 14.42 -1.18 -0.71
C VAL A 101 13.61 -0.20 -1.54
N SER A 102 14.00 0.01 -2.81
CA SER A 102 13.27 0.88 -3.76
C SER A 102 12.24 0.09 -4.57
N PHE A 103 11.01 0.59 -4.65
CA PHE A 103 9.91 -0.03 -5.43
C PHE A 103 9.73 0.62 -6.80
N VAL A 104 10.24 1.84 -6.96
CA VAL A 104 10.26 2.58 -8.21
C VAL A 104 11.70 2.85 -8.58
N ASP A 105 12.05 2.48 -9.81
CA ASP A 105 13.32 2.74 -10.47
C ASP A 105 13.09 3.41 -11.83
N CYS A 106 14.17 3.85 -12.48
CA CYS A 106 14.07 4.49 -13.80
C CYS A 106 13.41 3.56 -14.85
N HIS A 107 13.60 2.25 -14.73
CA HIS A 107 12.95 1.28 -15.62
C HIS A 107 11.42 1.29 -15.45
N SER A 108 10.93 1.33 -14.21
CA SER A 108 9.50 1.38 -13.89
C SER A 108 8.83 2.66 -14.39
N ILE A 109 9.53 3.80 -14.26
CA ILE A 109 9.08 5.11 -14.79
C ILE A 109 9.00 5.07 -16.33
N ARG A 110 10.04 4.55 -17.00
CA ARG A 110 10.05 4.38 -18.47
C ARG A 110 8.95 3.45 -18.95
N ALA A 111 8.79 2.31 -18.30
CA ALA A 111 7.74 1.34 -18.61
C ALA A 111 6.32 1.90 -18.41
N ALA A 112 6.12 2.88 -17.52
CA ALA A 112 4.84 3.57 -17.37
C ALA A 112 4.57 4.53 -18.56
N MET A 113 5.59 5.24 -19.03
CA MET A 113 5.49 6.05 -20.25
C MET A 113 5.27 5.20 -21.51
N GLU A 114 5.91 4.04 -21.60
CA GLU A 114 5.67 3.05 -22.67
C GLU A 114 4.21 2.58 -22.67
N ARG A 115 3.61 2.34 -21.49
CA ARG A 115 2.17 2.02 -21.37
C ARG A 115 1.27 3.21 -21.70
N ALA A 116 1.69 4.43 -21.38
CA ALA A 116 0.99 5.65 -21.78
C ALA A 116 0.94 5.79 -23.30
N PHE A 117 2.06 5.58 -24.00
CA PHE A 117 2.10 5.51 -25.45
C PHE A 117 1.23 4.37 -26.01
N ALA A 118 1.41 3.14 -25.52
CA ALA A 118 0.66 1.97 -25.97
C ALA A 118 -0.87 2.09 -25.77
N SER A 119 -1.32 2.88 -24.79
CA SER A 119 -2.73 3.19 -24.58
C SER A 119 -3.34 3.98 -25.73
N TRP A 120 -2.55 4.79 -26.45
CA TRP A 120 -2.98 5.47 -27.68
C TRP A 120 -2.78 4.61 -28.94
N GLU A 121 -1.69 3.85 -29.04
CA GLU A 121 -1.44 2.90 -30.16
C GLU A 121 -2.57 1.87 -30.29
N ALA A 122 -3.00 1.30 -29.17
CA ALA A 122 -4.09 0.32 -29.13
C ALA A 122 -5.44 0.85 -29.64
N ASN A 123 -5.55 2.17 -29.82
CA ASN A 123 -6.74 2.87 -30.27
C ASN A 123 -6.62 3.45 -31.69
N HIS A 124 -5.49 3.28 -32.40
CA HIS A 124 -5.36 3.76 -33.78
C HIS A 124 -4.35 2.94 -34.62
N PRO A 125 -4.71 2.42 -35.80
CA PRO A 125 -3.92 1.43 -36.53
C PRO A 125 -2.57 1.93 -37.09
N ILE A 126 -2.38 3.25 -37.22
CA ILE A 126 -1.17 3.87 -37.81
C ILE A 126 -0.31 4.59 -36.76
N ILE A 127 -0.87 4.92 -35.58
CA ILE A 127 -0.08 5.62 -34.54
C ILE A 127 0.74 4.57 -33.80
N GLN A 128 2.05 4.72 -33.86
CA GLN A 128 3.05 3.89 -33.19
C GLN A 128 4.11 4.83 -32.60
N PHE A 129 4.76 4.43 -31.51
CA PHE A 129 5.80 5.19 -30.84
C PHE A 129 7.06 4.32 -30.70
N HIS A 130 8.22 4.91 -30.93
CA HIS A 130 9.49 4.17 -30.98
C HIS A 130 10.56 4.80 -30.08
N ASP A 131 11.01 4.09 -29.05
CA ASP A 131 12.09 4.55 -28.18
C ASP A 131 13.42 4.53 -28.91
N ILE A 132 13.95 5.72 -29.20
CA ILE A 132 15.29 5.92 -29.75
C ILE A 132 16.27 6.53 -28.75
N SER A 133 15.93 6.55 -27.44
CA SER A 133 16.79 7.06 -26.36
C SER A 133 18.22 6.50 -26.39
N ASN A 134 18.38 5.23 -26.81
CA ASN A 134 19.70 4.61 -26.94
C ASN A 134 20.51 5.19 -28.11
N LEU A 135 19.89 5.47 -29.25
CA LEU A 135 20.53 6.09 -30.40
C LEU A 135 20.89 7.55 -30.09
N CYS A 136 20.00 8.28 -29.43
CA CYS A 136 20.23 9.64 -28.96
C CYS A 136 21.39 9.75 -27.97
N ARG A 137 21.52 8.79 -27.03
CA ARG A 137 22.68 8.69 -26.14
C ARG A 137 23.97 8.39 -26.90
N ALA A 138 23.94 7.49 -27.87
CA ALA A 138 25.12 7.15 -28.69
C ALA A 138 25.62 8.32 -29.57
N GLN A 139 24.73 9.24 -29.96
CA GLN A 139 25.08 10.45 -30.70
C GLN A 139 25.67 11.57 -29.83
N ASN A 140 25.88 11.35 -28.53
CA ASN A 140 26.30 12.39 -27.58
C ASN A 140 25.41 13.64 -27.65
N ALA A 141 24.08 13.46 -27.74
CA ALA A 141 23.13 14.56 -27.59
C ALA A 141 23.22 15.09 -26.14
N THR A 142 24.09 16.06 -25.90
CA THR A 142 24.36 16.61 -24.57
C THR A 142 23.20 17.47 -24.09
N PRO A 143 22.65 17.24 -22.89
CA PRO A 143 21.89 18.26 -22.18
C PRO A 143 22.75 19.54 -22.04
N PRO A 144 22.17 20.76 -22.10
CA PRO A 144 20.75 21.09 -21.97
C PRO A 144 20.21 21.84 -23.21
N ALA A 145 20.63 21.47 -24.43
CA ALA A 145 20.17 22.17 -25.62
C ALA A 145 18.65 21.94 -25.83
N LEU A 146 17.86 23.02 -25.89
CA LEU A 146 16.41 22.97 -26.16
C LEU A 146 16.04 22.22 -27.47
N SER A 147 17.02 21.96 -28.34
CA SER A 147 16.86 21.14 -29.55
C SER A 147 16.84 19.62 -29.29
N GLY A 148 17.12 19.15 -28.07
CA GLY A 148 17.13 17.73 -27.70
C GLY A 148 17.96 16.85 -28.65
N CYS A 149 17.56 15.58 -28.78
CA CYS A 149 18.07 14.69 -29.82
C CYS A 149 17.45 15.05 -31.19
N ALA A 150 18.27 15.32 -32.21
CA ALA A 150 17.78 15.69 -33.55
C ALA A 150 16.94 14.59 -34.23
N LEU A 151 17.19 13.31 -33.90
CA LEU A 151 16.42 12.18 -34.40
C LEU A 151 15.04 12.04 -33.73
N ALA A 152 14.81 12.67 -32.58
CA ALA A 152 13.57 12.51 -31.82
C ALA A 152 12.52 13.55 -32.22
N GLU A 153 11.36 13.05 -32.63
CA GLU A 153 10.15 13.85 -32.85
C GLU A 153 9.48 14.21 -31.53
N ILE A 154 9.58 13.37 -30.50
CA ILE A 154 9.08 13.61 -29.15
C ILE A 154 10.27 13.59 -28.16
N TRP A 155 10.53 14.72 -27.52
CA TRP A 155 11.55 14.81 -26.45
C TRP A 155 10.89 14.80 -25.07
N ILE A 156 11.33 13.92 -24.18
CA ILE A 156 10.77 13.77 -22.83
C ILE A 156 11.79 14.27 -21.81
N THR A 157 11.48 15.35 -21.09
CA THR A 157 12.40 16.09 -20.19
C THR A 157 11.67 16.65 -18.96
N ASN A 158 12.34 17.52 -18.18
CA ASN A 158 11.77 18.18 -17.01
C ASN A 158 11.15 19.54 -17.37
N ASN A 159 10.19 20.03 -16.57
CA ASN A 159 9.55 21.34 -16.80
C ASN A 159 10.50 22.55 -16.69
N LYS A 160 11.61 22.43 -15.95
CA LYS A 160 12.60 23.51 -15.78
C LYS A 160 13.33 23.80 -17.11
N GLN A 161 13.62 22.77 -17.91
CA GLN A 161 14.20 22.91 -19.25
C GLN A 161 13.25 23.58 -20.26
N LEU A 162 11.93 23.51 -20.03
CA LEU A 162 10.93 24.22 -20.83
C LEU A 162 10.75 25.69 -20.42
N GLY A 163 11.50 26.18 -19.43
CA GLY A 163 11.31 27.52 -18.86
C GLY A 163 9.98 27.69 -18.12
N LYS A 164 9.35 26.57 -17.70
CA LYS A 164 8.09 26.57 -16.97
C LYS A 164 8.35 26.51 -15.46
N ASN A 165 7.57 27.27 -14.70
CA ASN A 165 7.59 27.18 -13.24
C ASN A 165 7.06 25.80 -12.83
N SER A 166 7.95 24.96 -12.31
CA SER A 166 7.69 23.56 -11.95
C SER A 166 6.61 23.37 -10.87
N GLY A 167 6.31 24.39 -10.07
CA GLY A 167 5.22 24.35 -9.09
C GLY A 167 3.81 24.59 -9.67
N GLU A 168 3.68 25.02 -10.92
CA GLU A 168 2.38 25.42 -11.52
C GLU A 168 1.77 24.38 -12.45
N GLN A 169 2.54 23.41 -12.96
CA GLN A 169 2.04 22.41 -13.91
C GLN A 169 2.71 21.07 -13.63
N ALA A 170 1.90 20.02 -13.45
CA ALA A 170 2.40 18.68 -13.12
C ALA A 170 3.19 18.09 -14.30
N ALA A 171 2.63 18.21 -15.50
CA ALA A 171 3.31 17.98 -16.75
C ALA A 171 2.92 19.08 -17.76
N THR A 172 3.63 19.17 -18.89
CA THR A 172 3.41 20.19 -19.92
C THR A 172 3.92 19.73 -21.26
N THR A 173 3.08 19.76 -22.30
CA THR A 173 3.49 19.53 -23.68
C THR A 173 3.65 20.84 -24.46
N LEU A 174 4.79 20.99 -25.15
CA LEU A 174 5.03 22.03 -26.14
C LEU A 174 5.07 21.44 -27.54
N LEU A 175 4.24 21.97 -28.44
CA LEU A 175 4.21 21.59 -29.86
C LEU A 175 4.99 22.59 -30.72
N TRP A 176 5.90 22.08 -31.53
CA TRP A 176 6.64 22.83 -32.55
C TRP A 176 6.08 22.49 -33.92
N THR A 177 5.93 23.51 -34.76
CA THR A 177 5.44 23.35 -36.14
C THR A 177 6.50 23.76 -37.15
N TYR A 178 6.40 23.22 -38.36
CA TYR A 178 7.14 23.77 -39.49
C TYR A 178 6.73 25.23 -39.70
N THR A 179 7.72 26.13 -39.70
CA THR A 179 7.49 27.56 -39.87
C THR A 179 6.90 27.86 -41.25
N ALA A 180 6.22 28.99 -41.39
CA ALA A 180 5.54 29.43 -42.62
C ALA A 180 6.44 29.49 -43.88
N ALA A 181 7.76 29.44 -43.71
CA ALA A 181 8.75 29.40 -44.80
C ALA A 181 9.03 27.98 -45.34
N SER A 182 8.49 26.91 -44.74
CA SER A 182 8.58 25.56 -45.29
C SER A 182 7.69 25.42 -46.53
N PRO A 183 8.23 25.10 -47.72
CA PRO A 183 7.43 25.00 -48.95
C PRO A 183 6.39 23.87 -48.94
N ASN A 184 6.42 22.99 -47.94
CA ASN A 184 5.53 21.81 -47.85
C ASN A 184 4.21 22.03 -47.11
N ILE A 185 3.89 23.23 -46.61
CA ILE A 185 2.64 23.48 -45.85
C ILE A 185 1.36 23.16 -46.67
N ASN A 186 1.44 23.25 -48.00
CA ASN A 186 0.33 22.92 -48.90
C ASN A 186 0.13 21.40 -49.13
N ASN A 187 1.03 20.56 -48.58
CA ASN A 187 1.05 19.10 -48.74
C ASN A 187 0.86 18.39 -47.39
N PHE A 188 -0.03 18.89 -46.52
CA PHE A 188 -0.48 18.11 -45.36
C PHE A 188 -1.39 16.97 -45.83
N HIS A 189 -1.13 15.75 -45.37
CA HIS A 189 -1.99 14.59 -45.60
C HIS A 189 -2.40 13.96 -44.26
N PHE A 190 -3.69 13.67 -44.10
CA PHE A 190 -4.23 12.91 -42.97
C PHE A 190 -3.74 11.45 -42.99
N ALA A 191 -3.97 10.73 -41.90
CA ALA A 191 -3.78 9.27 -41.81
C ALA A 191 -4.55 8.47 -42.89
N SER A 192 -5.62 9.03 -43.45
CA SER A 192 -6.37 8.48 -44.60
C SER A 192 -5.68 8.69 -45.96
N GLY A 193 -4.53 9.37 -46.00
CA GLY A 193 -3.86 9.81 -47.22
C GLY A 193 -4.51 11.04 -47.88
N VAL A 194 -5.63 11.54 -47.37
CA VAL A 194 -6.37 12.67 -47.94
C VAL A 194 -5.69 14.00 -47.62
N ARG A 195 -5.53 14.86 -48.62
CA ARG A 195 -4.88 16.18 -48.46
C ARG A 195 -5.80 17.17 -47.77
N ALA A 196 -5.34 17.77 -46.68
CA ALA A 196 -6.04 18.86 -46.00
C ALA A 196 -5.49 20.24 -46.42
N ARG A 197 -6.25 21.29 -46.13
CA ARG A 197 -5.81 22.69 -46.21
C ARG A 197 -6.07 23.38 -44.89
N GLY A 198 -5.21 24.34 -44.52
CA GLY A 198 -5.36 25.16 -43.30
C GLY A 198 -4.92 24.49 -42.00
N ILE A 199 -4.60 23.19 -41.99
CA ILE A 199 -4.05 22.46 -40.84
C ILE A 199 -2.54 22.70 -40.76
N LYS A 200 -2.00 22.81 -39.54
CA LYS A 200 -0.55 22.92 -39.29
C LYS A 200 0.01 21.56 -38.92
N SER A 201 1.02 21.08 -39.65
CA SER A 201 1.74 19.88 -39.24
C SER A 201 2.57 20.15 -38.00
N ILE A 202 2.44 19.28 -37.00
CA ILE A 202 3.45 19.14 -35.94
C ILE A 202 4.75 18.67 -36.63
N ALA A 203 5.88 19.22 -36.16
CA ALA A 203 7.23 18.85 -36.57
C ALA A 203 8.01 18.19 -35.42
N ARG A 204 7.68 18.57 -34.19
CA ARG A 204 8.25 18.05 -32.95
C ARG A 204 7.31 18.35 -31.78
N ALA A 205 7.28 17.47 -30.79
CA ALA A 205 6.72 17.74 -29.47
C ALA A 205 7.81 17.67 -28.39
N THR A 206 7.56 18.32 -27.27
CA THR A 206 8.39 18.19 -26.08
C THR A 206 7.49 18.07 -24.86
N MET A 207 7.60 16.94 -24.15
CA MET A 207 6.89 16.66 -22.91
C MET A 207 7.80 16.99 -21.74
N GLY A 208 7.36 17.90 -20.88
CA GLY A 208 7.98 18.21 -19.61
C GLY A 208 7.21 17.58 -18.46
N PHE A 209 7.93 17.00 -17.50
CA PHE A 209 7.39 16.58 -16.21
C PHE A 209 7.97 17.43 -15.08
N SER A 210 7.15 17.79 -14.08
CA SER A 210 7.65 18.53 -12.93
C SER A 210 8.43 17.62 -11.97
N VAL A 211 9.60 18.11 -11.57
CA VAL A 211 10.52 17.47 -10.63
C VAL A 211 10.46 18.11 -9.24
N ASP A 212 9.41 18.87 -8.93
CA ASP A 212 9.16 19.50 -7.62
C ASP A 212 7.75 19.19 -7.06
N ILE A 213 7.03 18.25 -7.67
CA ILE A 213 5.74 17.72 -7.17
C ILE A 213 5.85 16.23 -6.86
N CYS A 214 5.03 15.73 -5.95
CA CYS A 214 5.02 14.31 -5.62
C CYS A 214 4.32 13.46 -6.71
N TRP A 215 4.91 12.30 -7.02
CA TRP A 215 4.39 11.32 -7.96
C TRP A 215 4.12 9.96 -7.30
N TYR A 216 3.27 9.15 -7.92
CA TYR A 216 3.08 7.73 -7.61
C TYR A 216 2.82 6.94 -8.92
N LEU A 217 2.99 5.61 -8.87
CA LEU A 217 2.88 4.73 -10.04
C LEU A 217 1.69 3.75 -9.98
N ASP A 218 1.24 3.31 -8.80
CA ASP A 218 0.10 2.36 -8.67
C ASP A 218 -1.27 3.05 -8.73
N SER A 219 -1.69 3.34 -9.96
CA SER A 219 -3.02 3.82 -10.30
C SER A 219 -4.15 2.83 -9.99
N THR A 220 -3.89 1.51 -9.89
CA THR A 220 -4.94 0.52 -9.55
C THR A 220 -5.30 0.63 -8.07
N PHE A 221 -4.32 0.64 -7.16
CA PHE A 221 -4.53 0.81 -5.73
C PHE A 221 -5.01 2.23 -5.38
N CYS A 222 -4.37 3.27 -5.91
CA CYS A 222 -4.74 4.64 -5.56
C CYS A 222 -6.11 5.08 -6.13
N SER A 223 -6.63 4.42 -7.19
CA SER A 223 -7.96 4.72 -7.77
C SER A 223 -9.10 4.73 -6.76
N GLN A 224 -9.05 3.86 -5.74
CA GLN A 224 -10.08 3.76 -4.70
C GLN A 224 -10.10 5.03 -3.81
N PHE A 225 -8.92 5.55 -3.47
CA PHE A 225 -8.79 6.80 -2.73
C PHE A 225 -9.20 8.00 -3.60
N HIS A 226 -8.88 7.99 -4.89
CA HIS A 226 -9.34 9.03 -5.82
C HIS A 226 -10.86 9.01 -6.06
N SER A 227 -11.49 7.83 -6.07
CA SER A 227 -12.95 7.72 -6.09
C SER A 227 -13.55 8.38 -4.85
N LEU A 228 -13.00 8.10 -3.65
CA LEU A 228 -13.44 8.73 -2.40
C LEU A 228 -13.24 10.26 -2.42
N LYS A 229 -12.08 10.72 -2.93
CA LYS A 229 -11.74 12.14 -3.15
C LYS A 229 -12.72 12.85 -4.06
N SER A 230 -13.20 12.17 -5.11
CA SER A 230 -14.17 12.72 -6.06
C SER A 230 -15.57 12.90 -5.47
N ILE A 231 -15.95 12.08 -4.49
CA ILE A 231 -17.28 12.11 -3.85
C ILE A 231 -17.33 13.19 -2.74
N MET A 232 -16.23 13.40 -2.02
CA MET A 232 -16.22 14.17 -0.76
C MET A 232 -15.36 15.45 -0.78
N GLY A 233 -14.76 15.81 -1.92
CA GLY A 233 -13.91 16.98 -2.04
C GLY A 233 -12.48 16.74 -1.53
N SER A 234 -11.51 17.44 -2.11
CA SER A 234 -10.08 17.15 -1.91
C SER A 234 -9.51 17.62 -0.57
N THR A 235 -9.96 18.80 -0.08
CA THR A 235 -9.47 19.44 1.15
C THR A 235 -10.31 19.05 2.37
N GLU A 236 -11.63 19.24 2.28
CA GLU A 236 -12.56 19.03 3.40
C GLU A 236 -12.49 17.61 3.97
N PHE A 237 -12.45 16.60 3.11
CA PHE A 237 -12.28 15.22 3.57
C PHE A 237 -10.88 14.95 4.14
N LEU A 238 -9.82 15.52 3.58
CA LEU A 238 -8.46 15.29 4.10
C LEU A 238 -8.34 15.77 5.54
N ASP A 239 -8.87 16.96 5.83
CA ASP A 239 -8.90 17.52 7.18
C ASP A 239 -9.82 16.72 8.10
N PHE A 240 -11.01 16.33 7.65
CA PHE A 240 -11.94 15.48 8.41
C PHE A 240 -11.34 14.10 8.75
N ALA A 241 -10.74 13.43 7.77
CA ALA A 241 -10.06 12.15 7.94
C ALA A 241 -8.87 12.31 8.89
N ARG A 242 -8.04 13.35 8.73
CA ARG A 242 -6.92 13.66 9.62
C ARG A 242 -7.38 13.88 11.06
N ILE A 243 -8.46 14.63 11.29
CA ILE A 243 -9.04 14.87 12.62
C ILE A 243 -9.51 13.55 13.23
N ILE A 244 -10.34 12.77 12.53
CA ILE A 244 -10.82 11.46 13.02
C ILE A 244 -9.65 10.55 13.37
N PHE A 245 -8.66 10.47 12.50
CA PHE A 245 -7.52 9.58 12.63
C PHE A 245 -6.65 9.94 13.83
N ILE A 246 -6.32 11.23 13.99
CA ILE A 246 -5.59 11.76 15.15
C ILE A 246 -6.41 11.56 16.42
N THR A 247 -7.73 11.81 16.41
CA THR A 247 -8.58 11.61 17.60
C THR A 247 -8.61 10.14 18.03
N ILE A 248 -8.83 9.20 17.11
CA ILE A 248 -8.82 7.76 17.41
C ILE A 248 -7.45 7.33 17.94
N TRP A 249 -6.37 7.77 17.30
CA TRP A 249 -5.01 7.43 17.72
C TRP A 249 -4.67 8.01 19.11
N LEU A 250 -5.04 9.27 19.38
CA LEU A 250 -4.86 9.89 20.70
C LEU A 250 -5.66 9.19 21.79
N LEU A 251 -6.90 8.76 21.51
CA LEU A 251 -7.70 7.97 22.47
C LEU A 251 -7.02 6.64 22.80
N ILE A 252 -6.49 5.93 21.80
CA ILE A 252 -5.78 4.65 21.99
C ILE A 252 -4.44 4.86 22.72
N MET A 253 -3.75 5.96 22.45
CA MET A 253 -2.53 6.36 23.15
C MET A 253 -2.81 6.69 24.62
N LEU A 254 -3.87 7.47 24.92
CA LEU A 254 -4.31 7.77 26.29
C LEU A 254 -4.75 6.52 27.06
N GLU A 255 -5.52 5.62 26.43
CA GLU A 255 -5.87 4.31 27.00
C GLU A 255 -4.64 3.44 27.31
N THR A 256 -3.62 3.50 26.43
CA THR A 256 -2.37 2.78 26.63
C THR A 256 -1.55 3.39 27.78
N LEU A 257 -1.44 4.71 27.85
CA LEU A 257 -0.80 5.41 28.98
C LEU A 257 -1.53 5.15 30.31
N TYR A 258 -2.87 5.15 30.31
CA TYR A 258 -3.66 4.83 31.50
C TYR A 258 -3.46 3.38 31.94
N ALA A 259 -3.40 2.43 31.00
CA ALA A 259 -3.09 1.05 31.31
C ALA A 259 -1.66 0.87 31.88
N LEU A 260 -0.67 1.55 31.30
CA LEU A 260 0.71 1.56 31.83
C LEU A 260 0.76 2.19 33.23
N TYR A 261 0.11 3.33 33.44
CA TYR A 261 -0.01 3.97 34.76
C TYR A 261 -0.62 3.02 35.79
N ARG A 262 -1.71 2.32 35.46
CA ARG A 262 -2.33 1.32 36.35
C ARG A 262 -1.40 0.17 36.68
N VAL A 263 -0.61 -0.34 35.71
CA VAL A 263 0.40 -1.36 35.97
C VAL A 263 1.50 -0.82 36.89
N SER A 264 2.02 0.37 36.63
CA SER A 264 3.05 1.01 37.46
C SER A 264 2.59 1.26 38.89
N VAL A 265 1.36 1.78 39.11
CA VAL A 265 0.79 1.95 40.45
C VAL A 265 0.67 0.62 41.17
N HIS A 266 0.18 -0.43 40.49
CA HIS A 266 0.05 -1.75 41.11
C HIS A 266 1.42 -2.39 41.43
N VAL A 267 2.44 -2.17 40.58
CA VAL A 267 3.81 -2.61 40.87
C VAL A 267 4.38 -1.84 42.07
N VAL A 268 4.21 -0.52 42.16
CA VAL A 268 4.66 0.28 43.31
C VAL A 268 3.96 -0.11 44.60
N GLU A 269 2.66 -0.40 44.56
CA GLU A 269 1.90 -0.90 45.70
C GLU A 269 2.38 -2.28 46.16
N MET A 270 2.64 -3.20 45.22
CA MET A 270 3.15 -4.55 45.51
C MET A 270 4.59 -4.53 46.04
N VAL A 271 5.48 -3.69 45.48
CA VAL A 271 6.83 -3.46 46.02
C VAL A 271 6.75 -2.85 47.41
N ARG A 272 5.89 -1.85 47.64
CA ARG A 272 5.69 -1.26 48.97
C ARG A 272 5.22 -2.30 50.00
N LEU A 273 4.26 -3.15 49.66
CA LEU A 273 3.79 -4.22 50.56
C LEU A 273 4.88 -5.27 50.82
N SER A 274 5.69 -5.59 49.81
CA SER A 274 6.81 -6.53 49.95
C SER A 274 7.91 -5.97 50.84
N VAL A 275 8.27 -4.68 50.67
CA VAL A 275 9.27 -3.99 51.50
C VAL A 275 8.75 -3.79 52.94
N ILE A 276 7.46 -3.50 53.13
CA ILE A 276 6.87 -3.44 54.48
C ILE A 276 7.01 -4.79 55.16
N GLY A 277 6.49 -5.88 54.58
CA GLY A 277 6.55 -7.22 55.18
C GLY A 277 7.96 -7.85 55.28
N LEU A 278 9.01 -7.12 54.93
CA LEU A 278 10.42 -7.50 55.08
C LEU A 278 11.14 -6.66 56.14
N LEU A 279 10.63 -5.45 56.41
CA LEU A 279 11.12 -4.54 57.45
C LEU A 279 10.28 -4.58 58.74
N ASP A 280 9.02 -5.01 58.63
CA ASP A 280 8.06 -5.32 59.69
C ASP A 280 8.31 -6.77 60.14
N THR A 281 9.13 -6.93 61.16
CA THR A 281 9.61 -8.22 61.70
C THR A 281 8.67 -8.80 62.74
N ASP A 282 7.94 -7.97 63.49
CA ASP A 282 6.98 -8.43 64.49
C ASP A 282 5.54 -8.59 63.96
N GLY A 283 5.25 -8.01 62.79
CA GLY A 283 4.01 -8.18 62.04
C GLY A 283 2.87 -7.25 62.47
N ASP A 284 3.17 -6.14 63.15
CA ASP A 284 2.16 -5.19 63.61
C ASP A 284 1.74 -4.14 62.55
N GLY A 285 2.53 -3.98 61.48
CA GLY A 285 2.28 -3.07 60.36
C GLY A 285 2.95 -1.69 60.46
N GLU A 286 3.64 -1.38 61.57
CA GLU A 286 4.41 -0.15 61.77
C GLU A 286 5.93 -0.44 61.82
N ILE A 287 6.63 -0.21 60.71
CA ILE A 287 8.10 -0.36 60.65
C ILE A 287 8.78 0.52 61.70
N GLU A 288 9.29 -0.09 62.77
CA GLU A 288 10.05 0.60 63.81
C GLU A 288 11.53 0.75 63.40
N TRP A 289 12.17 1.83 63.87
CA TRP A 289 13.58 2.07 63.55
C TRP A 289 14.53 1.01 64.13
N HIS A 290 14.09 0.26 65.14
CA HIS A 290 14.87 -0.82 65.72
C HIS A 290 14.89 -2.07 64.82
N GLU A 291 13.82 -2.32 64.05
CA GLU A 291 13.69 -3.41 63.09
C GLU A 291 14.53 -3.17 61.84
N VAL A 292 14.39 -1.98 61.24
CA VAL A 292 15.26 -1.52 60.14
C VAL A 292 16.73 -1.65 60.54
N LYS A 293 17.05 -1.32 61.80
CA LYS A 293 18.40 -1.46 62.34
C LYS A 293 18.80 -2.92 62.57
N GLN A 294 17.90 -3.82 62.94
CA GLN A 294 18.18 -5.27 63.02
C GLN A 294 18.48 -5.84 61.63
N VAL A 295 17.64 -5.60 60.63
CA VAL A 295 17.88 -6.03 59.24
C VAL A 295 19.21 -5.47 58.72
N PHE A 296 19.47 -4.17 58.93
CA PHE A 296 20.71 -3.53 58.50
C PHE A 296 21.96 -4.05 59.23
N LEU A 297 21.87 -4.31 60.54
CA LEU A 297 22.96 -4.96 61.28
C LEU A 297 23.20 -6.39 60.80
N HIS A 298 22.14 -7.15 60.50
CA HIS A 298 22.27 -8.52 60.02
C HIS A 298 22.91 -8.61 58.62
N VAL A 299 22.72 -7.58 57.79
CA VAL A 299 23.38 -7.44 56.48
C VAL A 299 24.82 -6.93 56.63
N CYS A 300 25.08 -5.94 57.48
CA CYS A 300 26.40 -5.30 57.57
C CYS A 300 27.40 -5.98 58.51
N CYS A 301 26.97 -6.79 59.49
CA CYS A 301 27.88 -7.43 60.45
C CYS A 301 28.45 -8.78 59.98
N CYS A 302 28.06 -9.30 58.82
CA CYS A 302 28.59 -10.56 58.26
C CYS A 302 29.79 -10.35 57.31
N GLN A 303 30.45 -9.19 57.34
CA GLN A 303 31.34 -8.75 56.26
C GLN A 303 32.84 -9.02 56.45
N ASP A 304 33.33 -9.27 57.69
CA ASP A 304 34.75 -9.02 58.03
C ASP A 304 35.47 -10.06 58.93
N ASP A 305 35.01 -11.31 58.99
CA ASP A 305 35.85 -12.41 59.50
C ASP A 305 36.65 -13.01 58.32
N GLY A 306 37.92 -12.59 58.19
CA GLY A 306 38.78 -12.82 57.01
C GLY A 306 39.28 -14.26 56.77
N ASP A 307 38.60 -15.27 57.32
CA ASP A 307 38.86 -16.67 57.01
C ASP A 307 38.04 -17.07 55.77
N GLY A 308 38.68 -17.70 54.78
CA GLY A 308 38.12 -18.00 53.46
C GLY A 308 37.08 -19.13 53.43
N ASP A 309 36.03 -19.02 54.25
CA ASP A 309 34.91 -19.96 54.34
C ASP A 309 33.84 -19.67 53.27
N PRO A 310 33.32 -20.68 52.53
CA PRO A 310 32.34 -20.48 51.44
C PRO A 310 30.92 -20.05 51.90
N SER A 311 30.74 -19.53 53.11
CA SER A 311 29.44 -19.12 53.66
C SER A 311 28.90 -17.78 53.11
N ASN A 312 29.69 -17.02 52.35
CA ASN A 312 29.29 -15.75 51.73
C ASN A 312 28.26 -15.90 50.57
N ASP A 313 27.91 -17.14 50.22
CA ASP A 313 26.81 -17.46 49.30
C ASP A 313 25.43 -17.03 49.85
N GLY A 314 25.27 -16.96 51.17
CA GLY A 314 23.96 -16.70 51.82
C GLY A 314 23.34 -15.34 51.50
N LEU A 315 24.14 -14.26 51.45
CA LEU A 315 23.62 -12.92 51.17
C LEU A 315 23.27 -12.74 49.69
N ASN A 316 24.08 -13.30 48.79
CA ASN A 316 23.79 -13.37 47.36
C ASN A 316 22.53 -14.21 47.07
N PHE A 317 22.30 -15.27 47.86
CA PHE A 317 21.08 -16.08 47.78
C PHE A 317 19.83 -15.28 48.17
N LEU A 318 19.85 -14.54 49.29
CA LEU A 318 18.72 -13.72 49.74
C LEU A 318 18.37 -12.61 48.74
N LEU A 319 19.35 -11.83 48.30
CA LEU A 319 19.16 -10.79 47.28
C LEU A 319 18.67 -11.39 45.93
N SER A 320 19.11 -12.60 45.58
CA SER A 320 18.60 -13.32 44.41
C SER A 320 17.16 -13.81 44.58
N GLU A 321 16.74 -14.23 45.78
CA GLU A 321 15.38 -14.72 46.00
C GLU A 321 14.37 -13.55 46.03
N GLU A 322 14.73 -12.43 46.67
CA GLU A 322 13.96 -11.16 46.66
C GLU A 322 13.78 -10.59 45.25
N ALA A 323 14.86 -10.43 44.48
CA ALA A 323 14.76 -9.99 43.09
C ALA A 323 13.83 -10.92 42.29
N SER A 324 13.86 -12.23 42.54
CA SER A 324 12.97 -13.19 41.88
C SER A 324 11.49 -13.02 42.27
N ALA A 325 11.20 -12.53 43.47
CA ALA A 325 9.85 -12.22 43.94
C ALA A 325 9.30 -10.95 43.29
N GLU A 326 10.10 -9.89 43.16
CA GLU A 326 9.71 -8.67 42.43
C GLU A 326 9.34 -8.99 40.97
N TRP A 327 10.22 -9.69 40.25
CA TRP A 327 9.96 -10.14 38.88
C TRP A 327 8.70 -11.00 38.77
N TYR A 328 8.41 -11.85 39.77
CA TYR A 328 7.19 -12.67 39.78
C TYR A 328 5.90 -11.84 39.84
N THR A 329 5.87 -10.74 40.61
CA THR A 329 4.69 -9.85 40.66
C THR A 329 4.44 -9.17 39.31
N GLN A 330 5.50 -8.70 38.65
CA GLN A 330 5.42 -8.07 37.32
C GLN A 330 4.95 -9.08 36.27
N PHE A 331 5.52 -10.29 36.23
CA PHE A 331 5.07 -11.34 35.31
C PHE A 331 3.60 -11.72 35.54
N ARG A 332 3.13 -11.74 36.80
CA ARG A 332 1.73 -12.02 37.13
C ARG A 332 0.79 -10.93 36.61
N ALA A 333 1.16 -9.65 36.74
CA ALA A 333 0.40 -8.55 36.14
C ALA A 333 0.33 -8.69 34.61
N VAL A 334 1.46 -8.96 33.94
CA VAL A 334 1.52 -9.13 32.47
C VAL A 334 0.70 -10.34 32.00
N ALA A 335 0.76 -11.48 32.69
CA ALA A 335 0.04 -12.69 32.31
C ALA A 335 -1.48 -12.61 32.52
N ASN A 336 -1.95 -11.70 33.37
CA ASN A 336 -3.39 -11.43 33.55
C ASN A 336 -3.99 -10.66 32.37
N PHE A 337 -3.18 -10.00 31.52
CA PHE A 337 -3.66 -9.37 30.30
C PHE A 337 -3.79 -10.40 29.16
N SER A 338 -4.91 -10.33 28.43
CA SER A 338 -5.09 -11.09 27.19
C SER A 338 -4.06 -10.66 26.15
N ALA A 339 -3.26 -11.62 25.66
CA ALA A 339 -2.28 -11.38 24.61
C ALA A 339 -2.90 -10.74 23.35
N CYS A 340 -4.14 -11.11 23.01
CA CYS A 340 -4.87 -10.52 21.88
C CYS A 340 -5.16 -9.02 22.11
N VAL A 341 -5.58 -8.64 23.32
CA VAL A 341 -5.88 -7.23 23.67
C VAL A 341 -4.61 -6.38 23.68
N VAL A 342 -3.51 -6.91 24.23
CA VAL A 342 -2.21 -6.24 24.21
C VAL A 342 -1.71 -6.06 22.77
N SER A 343 -1.80 -7.12 21.94
CA SER A 343 -1.44 -7.06 20.52
C SER A 343 -2.24 -5.99 19.79
N PHE A 344 -3.57 -5.99 19.94
CA PHE A 344 -4.46 -5.00 19.31
C PHE A 344 -4.10 -3.56 19.71
N ARG A 345 -3.79 -3.31 20.99
CA ARG A 345 -3.38 -1.98 21.46
C ARG A 345 -2.07 -1.52 20.81
N ILE A 346 -1.06 -2.39 20.74
CA ILE A 346 0.23 -2.04 20.10
C ILE A 346 0.06 -1.83 18.60
N ILE A 347 -0.70 -2.70 17.93
CA ILE A 347 -1.09 -2.60 16.51
C ILE A 347 -1.75 -1.24 16.23
N PHE A 348 -2.78 -0.86 16.99
CA PHE A 348 -3.47 0.42 16.79
C PHE A 348 -2.72 1.65 17.32
N LEU A 349 -1.66 1.48 18.12
CA LEU A 349 -0.76 2.58 18.49
C LEU A 349 0.29 2.85 17.40
N VAL A 350 0.80 1.80 16.75
CA VAL A 350 1.93 1.88 15.82
C VAL A 350 1.49 2.02 14.36
N LEU A 351 0.51 1.24 13.93
CA LEU A 351 0.16 1.15 12.51
C LEU A 351 -0.57 2.37 11.94
N PRO A 352 -1.45 3.09 12.67
CA PRO A 352 -2.16 4.20 12.06
C PRO A 352 -1.21 5.30 11.53
N PRO A 353 -0.26 5.87 12.31
CA PRO A 353 0.69 6.85 11.75
C PRO A 353 1.46 6.31 10.53
N ILE A 354 1.88 5.03 10.57
CA ILE A 354 2.59 4.40 9.46
C ILE A 354 1.70 4.33 8.20
N PHE A 355 0.47 3.81 8.31
CA PHE A 355 -0.48 3.73 7.21
C PHE A 355 -0.81 5.11 6.64
N TRP A 356 -1.03 6.11 7.51
CA TRP A 356 -1.35 7.46 7.08
C TRP A 356 -0.24 8.06 6.23
N PHE A 357 0.99 8.12 6.73
CA PHE A 357 2.09 8.76 6.01
C PHE A 357 2.67 7.93 4.86
N ASN A 358 2.63 6.60 4.94
CA ASN A 358 3.36 5.73 3.98
C ASN A 358 2.45 4.98 2.99
N VAL A 359 1.12 5.09 3.12
CA VAL A 359 0.16 4.43 2.20
C VAL A 359 -0.93 5.41 1.76
N PHE A 360 -1.64 6.04 2.70
CA PHE A 360 -2.76 6.93 2.39
C PHE A 360 -2.32 8.26 1.77
N LEU A 361 -1.43 9.00 2.44
CA LEU A 361 -1.04 10.35 2.01
C LEU A 361 -0.40 10.37 0.61
N PRO A 362 0.46 9.41 0.22
CA PRO A 362 0.99 9.35 -1.15
C PRO A 362 -0.08 9.14 -2.23
N CYS A 363 -1.08 8.26 -2.00
CA CYS A 363 -2.22 8.17 -2.92
C CYS A 363 -3.12 9.42 -2.92
N TRP A 364 -3.12 10.21 -1.83
CA TRP A 364 -4.02 11.35 -1.70
C TRP A 364 -3.45 12.65 -2.28
N GLU A 365 -2.18 12.94 -2.03
CA GLU A 365 -1.54 14.22 -2.34
C GLU A 365 -0.69 14.19 -3.62
N CYS A 366 -0.16 13.02 -4.00
CA CYS A 366 0.70 12.88 -5.17
C CYS A 366 -0.12 12.67 -6.47
N PHE A 367 0.50 12.95 -7.61
CA PHE A 367 -0.10 12.77 -8.93
C PHE A 367 0.23 11.39 -9.53
N ASP A 368 -0.71 10.85 -10.29
CA ASP A 368 -0.53 9.61 -11.05
C ASP A 368 0.39 9.88 -12.25
N PHE A 369 1.60 9.31 -12.24
CA PHE A 369 2.56 9.54 -13.31
C PHE A 369 2.12 8.90 -14.63
N GLU A 370 1.47 7.72 -14.60
CA GLU A 370 1.06 7.01 -15.80
C GLU A 370 -0.15 7.68 -16.46
N ALA A 371 -1.13 8.14 -15.66
CA ALA A 371 -2.26 8.92 -16.18
C ALA A 371 -1.83 10.32 -16.67
N ALA A 372 -0.87 10.99 -15.98
CA ALA A 372 -0.30 12.24 -16.46
C ALA A 372 0.43 12.05 -17.79
N ALA A 373 1.28 11.03 -17.90
CA ALA A 373 1.95 10.69 -19.15
C ALA A 373 0.95 10.41 -20.28
N SER A 374 -0.12 9.63 -20.00
CA SER A 374 -1.16 9.30 -20.99
C SER A 374 -1.91 10.54 -21.45
N HIS A 375 -2.20 11.47 -20.55
CA HIS A 375 -2.82 12.77 -20.84
C HIS A 375 -1.92 13.63 -21.75
N GLU A 376 -0.63 13.76 -21.42
CA GLU A 376 0.33 14.52 -22.24
C GLU A 376 0.56 13.89 -23.63
N VAL A 377 0.50 12.55 -23.78
CA VAL A 377 0.55 11.93 -25.12
C VAL A 377 -0.65 12.37 -25.98
N GLY A 378 -1.82 12.60 -25.39
CA GLY A 378 -2.94 13.20 -26.12
C GLY A 378 -2.65 14.62 -26.60
N HIS A 379 -1.96 15.44 -25.80
CA HIS A 379 -1.45 16.75 -26.25
C HIS A 379 -0.39 16.63 -27.35
N VAL A 380 0.52 15.64 -27.26
CA VAL A 380 1.48 15.33 -28.34
C VAL A 380 0.75 14.99 -29.64
N LEU A 381 -0.40 14.32 -29.56
CA LEU A 381 -1.27 14.01 -30.70
C LEU A 381 -2.18 15.18 -31.12
N GLY A 382 -2.08 16.36 -30.50
CA GLY A 382 -2.84 17.56 -30.90
C GLY A 382 -4.23 17.69 -30.26
N MET A 383 -4.51 16.92 -29.21
CA MET A 383 -5.74 17.05 -28.43
C MET A 383 -5.66 18.18 -27.40
N TYR A 384 -6.84 18.65 -27.00
CA TYR A 384 -7.04 19.75 -26.06
C TYR A 384 -8.03 19.38 -24.97
N HIS A 385 -8.05 20.14 -23.89
CA HIS A 385 -8.95 19.90 -22.76
C HIS A 385 -10.42 20.20 -23.11
N PRO A 386 -11.34 19.21 -23.16
CA PRO A 386 -12.72 19.44 -23.54
C PRO A 386 -13.50 20.21 -22.46
N ASP A 387 -13.05 20.15 -21.19
CA ASP A 387 -13.59 20.91 -20.07
C ASP A 387 -13.13 22.37 -20.01
N GLN A 388 -12.06 22.74 -20.71
CA GLN A 388 -11.69 24.14 -20.93
C GLN A 388 -12.39 24.69 -22.19
N ALA A 389 -12.70 23.82 -23.16
CA ALA A 389 -13.45 24.17 -24.36
C ALA A 389 -14.96 24.37 -24.09
N ALA A 390 -15.56 23.60 -23.17
CA ALA A 390 -17.00 23.66 -22.88
C ALA A 390 -17.50 25.02 -22.34
N PRO A 391 -16.84 25.69 -21.38
CA PRO A 391 -17.24 27.04 -20.92
C PRO A 391 -17.21 28.10 -22.02
N LEU A 392 -16.41 27.88 -23.07
CA LEU A 392 -16.31 28.79 -24.22
C LEU A 392 -17.34 28.49 -25.32
N GLY A 393 -18.21 27.49 -25.13
CA GLY A 393 -19.14 27.02 -26.18
C GLY A 393 -18.43 26.35 -27.35
N ARG A 394 -17.29 25.70 -27.08
CA ARG A 394 -16.37 25.15 -28.09
C ARG A 394 -16.00 23.69 -27.85
N ASN A 395 -16.77 22.97 -27.01
CA ASN A 395 -16.62 21.54 -26.88
C ASN A 395 -17.16 20.86 -28.14
N TYR A 396 -16.26 20.42 -29.02
CA TYR A 396 -16.62 19.73 -30.26
C TYR A 396 -16.76 18.23 -29.97
N MET A 397 -17.84 17.63 -30.44
CA MET A 397 -18.06 16.18 -30.36
C MET A 397 -18.48 15.62 -31.71
N LEU A 398 -18.21 14.33 -31.91
CA LEU A 398 -18.75 13.58 -33.03
C LEU A 398 -20.28 13.46 -32.87
N SER A 399 -21.02 14.07 -33.80
CA SER A 399 -22.48 14.07 -33.78
C SER A 399 -23.03 12.76 -34.34
N LEU A 400 -23.17 11.77 -33.46
CA LEU A 400 -23.86 10.52 -33.75
C LEU A 400 -25.40 10.68 -33.85
N ASP A 401 -25.93 11.87 -33.55
CA ASP A 401 -27.37 12.12 -33.59
C ASP A 401 -27.88 12.35 -35.02
N LYS A 402 -28.55 11.31 -35.55
CA LYS A 402 -29.31 11.34 -36.80
C LYS A 402 -30.26 12.53 -36.93
N SER A 403 -30.76 13.09 -35.82
CA SER A 403 -31.71 14.21 -35.84
C SER A 403 -31.16 15.45 -36.56
N ILE A 404 -29.84 15.72 -36.45
CA ILE A 404 -29.19 16.85 -37.11
C ILE A 404 -28.92 16.54 -38.59
N ALA A 405 -28.49 15.30 -38.90
CA ALA A 405 -28.32 14.84 -40.29
C ALA A 405 -29.64 14.89 -41.09
N ASN A 406 -30.77 14.59 -40.44
CA ASN A 406 -32.11 14.58 -41.06
C ASN A 406 -32.61 15.96 -41.53
N ASN A 407 -31.98 17.08 -41.17
CA ASN A 407 -32.32 18.41 -41.71
C ASN A 407 -31.48 18.81 -42.94
N ARG A 408 -30.51 17.99 -43.37
CA ARG A 408 -29.92 18.12 -44.70
C ARG A 408 -30.90 17.56 -45.73
N THR A 409 -31.65 18.46 -46.36
CA THR A 409 -32.24 18.17 -47.67
C THR A 409 -31.11 18.08 -48.69
N ASP A 410 -31.13 17.02 -49.49
CA ASP A 410 -30.23 16.89 -50.64
C ASP A 410 -30.57 18.03 -51.63
N PRO A 411 -29.59 18.89 -52.01
CA PRO A 411 -29.85 20.05 -52.85
C PRO A 411 -30.26 19.69 -54.29
N GLU A 412 -29.97 18.47 -54.78
CA GLU A 412 -30.40 18.03 -56.11
C GLU A 412 -31.80 17.40 -56.10
N THR A 413 -32.15 16.63 -55.06
CA THR A 413 -33.43 15.89 -55.03
C THR A 413 -34.50 16.51 -54.14
N GLY A 414 -34.17 17.48 -53.29
CA GLY A 414 -35.10 18.16 -52.38
C GLY A 414 -35.71 17.25 -51.31
N LYS A 415 -35.26 16.00 -51.21
CA LYS A 415 -35.79 15.01 -50.25
C LYS A 415 -34.99 15.04 -48.96
N LEU A 416 -35.70 14.77 -47.87
CA LEU A 416 -35.09 14.46 -46.59
C LEU A 416 -34.26 13.18 -46.75
N ALA A 417 -32.98 13.22 -46.39
CA ALA A 417 -32.05 12.09 -46.47
C ALA A 417 -32.45 10.98 -45.48
N THR A 418 -33.46 10.20 -45.87
CA THR A 418 -34.14 9.25 -44.99
C THR A 418 -33.30 7.98 -44.85
N SER A 419 -32.82 7.75 -43.62
CA SER A 419 -32.02 6.59 -43.24
C SER A 419 -30.61 6.51 -43.85
N VAL A 420 -29.83 7.58 -43.70
CA VAL A 420 -28.40 7.36 -43.36
C VAL A 420 -28.35 6.83 -41.92
N VAL A 421 -28.27 5.50 -41.78
CA VAL A 421 -27.63 4.92 -40.59
C VAL A 421 -26.22 5.53 -40.55
N PRO A 422 -25.71 6.05 -39.41
CA PRO A 422 -24.30 6.39 -39.33
C PRO A 422 -23.55 5.09 -39.62
N GLU A 423 -23.04 4.97 -40.84
CA GLU A 423 -22.35 3.79 -41.29
C GLU A 423 -21.18 3.56 -40.34
N ALA A 424 -20.91 2.29 -40.00
CA ALA A 424 -19.90 1.96 -39.01
C ALA A 424 -18.58 2.70 -39.31
N PRO A 425 -17.84 3.17 -38.29
CA PRO A 425 -16.57 3.86 -38.49
C PRO A 425 -15.68 3.04 -39.43
N GLY A 426 -15.29 3.66 -40.55
CA GLY A 426 -14.78 2.96 -41.74
C GLY A 426 -15.61 3.13 -43.02
N SER A 427 -16.73 3.86 -42.99
CA SER A 427 -17.38 4.32 -44.23
C SER A 427 -16.49 5.29 -44.99
N SER A 428 -16.44 5.13 -46.33
CA SER A 428 -15.51 5.86 -47.20
C SER A 428 -15.63 7.39 -47.09
N TRP A 429 -16.79 7.91 -46.70
CA TRP A 429 -17.03 9.35 -46.53
C TRP A 429 -16.42 9.90 -45.23
N SER A 430 -16.42 9.11 -44.15
CA SER A 430 -15.94 9.56 -42.83
C SER A 430 -14.43 9.77 -42.78
N CYS A 431 -13.65 9.16 -43.69
CA CYS A 431 -12.21 9.34 -43.74
C CYS A 431 -11.74 10.39 -44.77
N THR A 432 -12.61 10.83 -45.68
CA THR A 432 -12.33 11.92 -46.64
C THR A 432 -12.67 13.30 -46.12
N ASP A 433 -13.69 13.41 -45.27
CA ASP A 433 -14.02 14.64 -44.54
C ASP A 433 -14.36 14.28 -43.08
N PRO A 434 -13.35 14.08 -42.20
CA PRO A 434 -13.58 13.72 -40.81
C PRO A 434 -14.35 14.80 -40.04
N TRP A 435 -14.32 16.05 -40.51
CA TRP A 435 -15.00 17.18 -39.89
C TRP A 435 -16.48 17.28 -40.24
N ALA A 436 -16.96 16.53 -41.25
CA ALA A 436 -18.35 16.56 -41.70
C ALA A 436 -19.37 16.24 -40.59
N ASN A 437 -18.98 15.39 -39.63
CA ASN A 437 -19.82 14.90 -38.54
C ASN A 437 -19.49 15.56 -37.18
N VAL A 438 -18.57 16.52 -37.14
CA VAL A 438 -18.17 17.20 -35.90
C VAL A 438 -19.11 18.39 -35.65
N ALA A 439 -19.79 18.38 -34.51
CA ALA A 439 -20.68 19.46 -34.08
C ALA A 439 -20.22 20.06 -32.75
N VAL A 440 -20.57 21.32 -32.51
CA VAL A 440 -20.44 21.93 -31.19
C VAL A 440 -21.48 21.29 -30.27
N ASN A 441 -21.03 20.64 -29.20
CA ASN A 441 -21.91 20.22 -28.13
C ASN A 441 -22.16 21.40 -27.18
N ASN A 442 -23.39 21.91 -27.18
CA ASN A 442 -23.83 22.97 -26.27
C ASN A 442 -24.10 22.47 -24.83
N ALA A 443 -23.90 21.18 -24.53
CA ALA A 443 -24.04 20.67 -23.17
C ALA A 443 -22.92 21.22 -22.27
N THR A 444 -23.32 21.77 -21.12
CA THR A 444 -22.40 22.21 -20.05
C THR A 444 -21.64 21.07 -19.39
N LYS A 445 -22.07 19.81 -19.60
CA LYS A 445 -21.44 18.62 -19.05
C LYS A 445 -20.53 17.98 -20.09
N VAL A 446 -19.24 17.97 -19.78
CA VAL A 446 -18.18 17.29 -20.54
C VAL A 446 -18.27 15.77 -20.33
N ASN A 447 -18.13 15.00 -21.40
CA ASN A 447 -18.08 13.53 -21.37
C ASN A 447 -16.94 13.00 -20.49
N ALA A 448 -16.87 11.68 -20.26
CA ALA A 448 -15.66 11.08 -19.70
C ALA A 448 -14.54 11.16 -20.75
N SER A 449 -13.39 11.72 -20.36
CA SER A 449 -12.24 11.99 -21.23
C SER A 449 -10.98 11.97 -20.37
N LEU A 450 -9.92 11.34 -20.89
CA LEU A 450 -8.54 11.37 -20.39
C LEU A 450 -7.98 12.79 -20.51
N MET A 451 -8.35 13.49 -21.58
CA MET A 451 -7.96 14.87 -21.86
C MET A 451 -8.64 15.92 -20.97
N LYS A 452 -9.41 15.58 -19.93
CA LYS A 452 -9.85 16.60 -18.95
C LYS A 452 -8.66 17.25 -18.26
N ALA A 453 -8.72 18.57 -18.07
CA ALA A 453 -7.66 19.35 -17.45
C ALA A 453 -7.12 18.66 -16.19
N PHE A 454 -5.82 18.34 -16.22
CA PHE A 454 -5.25 17.41 -15.26
C PHE A 454 -5.34 17.97 -13.83
N THR A 455 -6.09 17.27 -12.98
CA THR A 455 -6.31 17.58 -11.57
C THR A 455 -5.85 16.38 -10.73
N GLN A 456 -5.74 16.52 -9.40
CA GLN A 456 -5.41 15.40 -8.50
C GLN A 456 -6.58 14.40 -8.30
N THR A 457 -7.45 14.27 -9.30
CA THR A 457 -8.64 13.42 -9.35
C THR A 457 -8.69 12.75 -10.73
N PRO A 458 -9.31 11.56 -10.86
CA PRO A 458 -8.81 10.58 -11.81
C PRO A 458 -9.26 10.88 -13.25
N SER A 459 -8.32 11.28 -14.09
CA SER A 459 -8.24 10.65 -15.41
C SER A 459 -7.76 9.21 -15.18
N GLY A 460 -8.36 8.24 -15.89
CA GLY A 460 -7.78 6.91 -15.96
C GLY A 460 -6.52 6.93 -16.83
N VAL A 461 -5.75 5.84 -16.85
CA VAL A 461 -4.70 5.64 -17.87
C VAL A 461 -5.33 5.41 -19.26
N CYS A 462 -6.55 4.87 -19.29
CA CYS A 462 -7.28 4.54 -20.51
C CYS A 462 -7.80 5.76 -21.28
N VAL A 463 -7.69 5.71 -22.60
CA VAL A 463 -8.48 6.51 -23.56
C VAL A 463 -9.98 6.23 -23.34
N PHE A 464 -10.82 7.27 -23.28
CA PHE A 464 -12.28 7.15 -23.23
C PHE A 464 -12.90 7.36 -24.62
N GLN A 465 -14.21 7.16 -24.77
CA GLN A 465 -14.89 7.32 -26.07
C GLN A 465 -14.73 8.74 -26.66
N ASP A 466 -14.79 9.78 -25.82
CA ASP A 466 -14.64 11.19 -26.25
C ASP A 466 -13.24 11.44 -26.83
N ASP A 467 -12.21 10.84 -26.22
CA ASP A 467 -10.83 10.92 -26.69
C ASP A 467 -10.65 10.10 -27.99
N LEU A 468 -11.27 8.91 -28.09
CA LEU A 468 -11.24 8.06 -29.28
C LEU A 468 -11.96 8.71 -30.48
N ASP A 469 -13.10 9.35 -30.26
CA ASP A 469 -13.83 10.09 -31.29
C ASP A 469 -12.99 11.29 -31.76
N GLY A 470 -12.30 11.98 -30.84
CA GLY A 470 -11.29 12.99 -31.16
C GLY A 470 -10.10 12.42 -31.95
N LEU A 471 -9.61 11.23 -31.59
CA LEU A 471 -8.50 10.54 -32.27
C LEU A 471 -8.86 10.20 -33.71
N ASN A 472 -10.03 9.57 -33.93
CA ASN A 472 -10.55 9.23 -35.24
C ASN A 472 -10.88 10.47 -36.10
N THR A 473 -11.19 11.62 -35.48
CA THR A 473 -11.39 12.89 -36.18
C THR A 473 -10.07 13.52 -36.64
N LEU A 474 -9.04 13.50 -35.77
CA LEU A 474 -7.71 14.04 -36.07
C LEU A 474 -6.93 13.16 -37.05
N TYR A 475 -7.04 11.85 -36.86
CA TYR A 475 -6.34 10.80 -37.58
C TYR A 475 -7.38 9.82 -38.14
N PRO A 476 -8.07 10.18 -39.24
CA PRO A 476 -9.06 9.29 -39.84
C PRO A 476 -8.39 8.07 -40.48
N ALA A 477 -8.75 6.88 -40.01
CA ALA A 477 -8.41 5.62 -40.67
C ALA A 477 -9.58 5.14 -41.55
N CYS A 478 -9.37 4.97 -42.86
CA CYS A 478 -10.42 4.42 -43.75
C CYS A 478 -10.67 2.91 -43.54
N THR A 479 -9.73 2.19 -42.92
CA THR A 479 -9.81 0.75 -42.67
C THR A 479 -9.38 0.46 -41.25
N ASN A 480 -10.04 -0.51 -40.59
CA ASN A 480 -9.74 -0.93 -39.22
C ASN A 480 -9.76 0.22 -38.19
N ALA A 481 -10.63 1.21 -38.39
CA ALA A 481 -10.88 2.26 -37.41
C ALA A 481 -11.41 1.65 -36.12
N VAL A 482 -10.85 2.05 -34.97
CA VAL A 482 -11.26 1.55 -33.67
C VAL A 482 -12.53 2.28 -33.25
N SER A 483 -13.62 1.53 -33.06
CA SER A 483 -14.94 2.09 -32.71
C SER A 483 -15.19 2.21 -31.21
N THR A 484 -14.48 1.42 -30.41
CA THR A 484 -14.64 1.32 -28.96
C THR A 484 -13.27 1.34 -28.28
N PRO A 485 -13.09 2.14 -27.21
CA PRO A 485 -11.78 2.33 -26.61
C PRO A 485 -11.21 1.03 -26.07
N GLN A 486 -10.00 0.71 -26.50
CA GLN A 486 -9.19 -0.38 -25.97
C GLN A 486 -8.36 0.16 -24.80
N CYS A 487 -8.23 -0.62 -23.73
CA CYS A 487 -7.33 -0.29 -22.64
C CYS A 487 -6.55 -1.52 -22.16
N TRP A 488 -5.22 -1.43 -22.25
CA TRP A 488 -4.29 -2.49 -21.88
C TRP A 488 -3.51 -2.07 -20.64
N LYS A 489 -4.23 -1.93 -19.52
CA LYS A 489 -3.61 -1.56 -18.25
C LYS A 489 -2.90 -2.75 -17.61
N SER A 490 -1.66 -2.56 -17.18
CA SER A 490 -0.96 -3.52 -16.31
C SER A 490 -1.34 -3.25 -14.85
N ASP A 491 -1.85 -4.25 -14.14
CA ASP A 491 -2.05 -4.15 -12.69
C ASP A 491 -0.70 -4.25 -11.96
N GLN A 492 -0.12 -3.09 -11.65
CA GLN A 492 1.07 -2.99 -10.80
C GLN A 492 0.63 -3.00 -9.33
N TYR A 493 0.63 -4.15 -8.65
CA TYR A 493 0.19 -4.28 -7.25
C TYR A 493 1.11 -3.62 -6.19
N LEU A 494 1.79 -2.51 -6.49
CA LEU A 494 2.79 -1.89 -5.61
C LEU A 494 2.17 -1.37 -4.31
N GLY A 495 0.96 -0.81 -4.36
CA GLY A 495 0.21 -0.37 -3.18
C GLY A 495 -0.19 -1.52 -2.25
N LEU A 496 -0.51 -2.70 -2.81
CA LEU A 496 -0.74 -3.92 -2.01
C LEU A 496 0.57 -4.44 -1.39
N VAL A 497 1.69 -4.36 -2.11
CA VAL A 497 3.02 -4.67 -1.57
C VAL A 497 3.36 -3.70 -0.43
N ARG A 498 3.16 -2.39 -0.61
CA ARG A 498 3.34 -1.36 0.44
C ARG A 498 2.47 -1.63 1.64
N LEU A 499 1.18 -1.93 1.46
CA LEU A 499 0.27 -2.27 2.56
C LEU A 499 0.76 -3.52 3.31
N THR A 500 1.24 -4.53 2.59
CA THR A 500 1.79 -5.76 3.18
C THR A 500 3.06 -5.48 3.97
N LEU A 501 3.97 -4.64 3.46
CA LEU A 501 5.24 -4.31 4.13
C LEU A 501 5.08 -3.37 5.32
N TYR A 502 4.28 -2.30 5.18
CA TYR A 502 4.10 -1.28 6.21
C TYR A 502 3.08 -1.67 7.30
N VAL A 503 2.07 -2.47 6.95
CA VAL A 503 0.99 -2.85 7.87
C VAL A 503 1.02 -4.34 8.16
N GLY A 504 1.03 -5.19 7.13
CA GLY A 504 0.99 -6.65 7.26
C GLY A 504 2.12 -7.25 8.08
N ILE A 505 3.38 -7.06 7.67
CA ILE A 505 4.56 -7.63 8.34
C ILE A 505 4.69 -7.12 9.78
N PRO A 506 4.64 -5.80 10.08
CA PRO A 506 4.67 -5.32 11.45
C PRO A 506 3.53 -5.87 12.32
N THR A 507 2.31 -6.04 11.77
CA THR A 507 1.19 -6.69 12.48
C THR A 507 1.56 -8.11 12.91
N VAL A 508 2.06 -8.92 11.98
CA VAL A 508 2.45 -10.31 12.26
C VAL A 508 3.61 -10.38 13.25
N VAL A 509 4.61 -9.51 13.12
CA VAL A 509 5.76 -9.45 14.05
C VAL A 509 5.30 -9.04 15.46
N ILE A 510 4.47 -7.99 15.60
CA ILE A 510 3.92 -7.56 16.90
C ILE A 510 3.09 -8.68 17.54
N LEU A 511 2.25 -9.36 16.76
CA LEU A 511 1.44 -10.47 17.24
C LEU A 511 2.32 -11.64 17.73
N LEU A 512 3.31 -12.06 16.94
CA LEU A 512 4.23 -13.14 17.30
C LEU A 512 5.05 -12.80 18.54
N LEU A 513 5.62 -11.59 18.62
CA LEU A 513 6.37 -11.14 19.80
C LEU A 513 5.47 -11.09 21.05
N THR A 514 4.24 -10.59 20.94
CA THR A 514 3.30 -10.54 22.07
C THR A 514 2.90 -11.94 22.53
N ILE A 515 2.64 -12.87 21.61
CA ILE A 515 2.36 -14.28 21.93
C ILE A 515 3.59 -14.95 22.57
N MET A 516 4.81 -14.70 22.08
CA MET A 516 6.04 -15.25 22.64
C MET A 516 6.29 -14.74 24.07
N VAL A 517 6.18 -13.42 24.30
CA VAL A 517 6.33 -12.82 25.63
C VAL A 517 5.27 -13.34 26.59
N HIS A 518 3.99 -13.33 26.19
CA HIS A 518 2.91 -13.85 27.04
C HIS A 518 3.09 -15.34 27.35
N SER A 519 3.44 -16.16 26.35
CA SER A 519 3.73 -17.59 26.54
C SER A 519 4.92 -17.83 27.48
N TYR A 520 5.95 -16.99 27.40
CA TYR A 520 7.10 -17.04 28.30
C TYR A 520 6.70 -16.69 29.74
N CYS A 521 5.95 -15.60 29.94
CA CYS A 521 5.41 -15.20 31.24
C CYS A 521 4.56 -16.32 31.86
N VAL A 522 3.60 -16.87 31.12
CA VAL A 522 2.72 -17.96 31.59
C VAL A 522 3.53 -19.22 31.93
N ARG A 523 4.51 -19.62 31.10
CA ARG A 523 5.40 -20.77 31.40
C ARG A 523 6.25 -20.54 32.65
N ARG A 524 6.80 -19.33 32.83
CA ARG A 524 7.58 -18.94 34.02
C ARG A 524 6.73 -18.96 35.28
N LEU A 525 5.53 -18.35 35.25
CA LEU A 525 4.59 -18.35 36.37
C LEU A 525 4.17 -19.78 36.74
N LYS A 526 3.83 -20.62 35.75
CA LYS A 526 3.53 -22.03 35.99
C LYS A 526 4.70 -22.74 36.68
N LYS A 527 5.92 -22.60 36.16
CA LYS A 527 7.12 -23.22 36.76
C LYS A 527 7.39 -22.75 38.20
N GLN A 528 7.16 -21.48 38.52
CA GLN A 528 7.31 -20.96 39.89
C GLN A 528 6.18 -21.43 40.81
N ARG A 529 4.93 -21.48 40.33
CA ARG A 529 3.81 -22.05 41.10
C ARG A 529 4.04 -23.53 41.41
N ASP A 530 4.48 -24.31 40.43
CA ASP A 530 4.72 -25.74 40.57
C ASP A 530 5.90 -25.99 41.56
N ARG A 531 6.93 -25.12 41.57
CA ARG A 531 7.99 -25.10 42.60
C ARG A 531 7.48 -24.75 44.00
N LEU A 532 6.58 -23.77 44.13
CA LEU A 532 6.00 -23.39 45.42
C LEU A 532 5.13 -24.52 45.99
N VAL A 533 4.34 -25.20 45.15
CA VAL A 533 3.57 -26.38 45.53
C VAL A 533 4.48 -27.52 45.96
N ALA A 534 5.61 -27.75 45.28
CA ALA A 534 6.60 -28.75 45.68
C ALA A 534 7.21 -28.42 47.07
N ARG A 535 7.64 -27.17 47.31
CA ARG A 535 8.15 -26.72 48.63
C ARG A 535 7.12 -26.91 49.74
N ASN A 536 5.84 -26.59 49.48
CA ASN A 536 4.76 -26.76 50.45
C ASN A 536 4.43 -28.24 50.73
N PHE A 537 4.60 -29.12 49.74
CA PHE A 537 4.42 -30.56 49.93
C PHE A 537 5.58 -31.17 50.73
N GLU A 538 6.81 -30.72 50.47
CA GLU A 538 7.99 -31.12 51.23
C GLU A 538 7.89 -30.67 52.70
N SER A 539 7.55 -29.40 52.96
CA SER A 539 7.38 -28.90 54.32
C SER A 539 6.22 -29.59 55.06
N ALA A 540 5.11 -29.87 54.40
CA ALA A 540 4.02 -30.69 54.96
C ALA A 540 4.48 -32.11 55.31
N SER A 541 5.29 -32.75 54.46
CA SER A 541 5.82 -34.09 54.75
C SER A 541 6.78 -34.10 55.94
N VAL A 542 7.55 -33.02 56.14
CA VAL A 542 8.44 -32.84 57.30
C VAL A 542 7.63 -32.60 58.58
N THR A 543 6.56 -31.79 58.55
CA THR A 543 5.70 -31.59 59.71
C THR A 543 4.91 -32.84 60.08
N ASP A 544 4.40 -33.60 59.11
CA ASP A 544 3.75 -34.89 59.37
C ASP A 544 4.72 -35.91 59.97
N LYS A 545 5.97 -35.98 59.48
CA LYS A 545 7.00 -36.84 60.05
C LYS A 545 7.33 -36.47 61.50
N LEU A 546 7.53 -35.17 61.78
CA LEU A 546 7.72 -34.65 63.14
C LEU A 546 6.53 -34.97 64.06
N ARG A 547 5.30 -34.84 63.55
CA ARG A 547 4.09 -35.17 64.29
C ARG A 547 4.02 -36.65 64.66
N ILE A 548 4.33 -37.54 63.72
CA ILE A 548 4.40 -38.99 63.94
C ILE A 548 5.48 -39.33 64.98
N GLU A 549 6.67 -38.73 64.88
CA GLU A 549 7.75 -38.95 65.86
C GLU A 549 7.35 -38.47 67.28
N MET A 550 6.65 -37.33 67.39
CA MET A 550 6.07 -36.87 68.65
C MET A 550 5.00 -37.81 69.21
N GLU A 551 4.08 -38.31 68.37
CA GLU A 551 3.04 -39.27 68.76
C GLU A 551 3.68 -40.58 69.27
N MET A 552 4.71 -41.11 68.60
CA MET A 552 5.45 -42.29 69.06
C MET A 552 6.17 -42.05 70.40
N ALA A 553 6.83 -40.90 70.56
CA ALA A 553 7.50 -40.53 71.82
C ALA A 553 6.52 -40.41 72.99
N GLN A 554 5.29 -39.94 72.74
CA GLN A 554 4.23 -39.83 73.74
C GLN A 554 3.61 -41.19 74.10
N GLN A 555 3.45 -42.09 73.13
CA GLN A 555 3.04 -43.48 73.38
C GLN A 555 4.11 -44.26 74.19
N GLY A 556 5.40 -44.05 73.91
CA GLY A 556 6.49 -44.66 74.69
C GLY A 556 6.46 -44.29 76.18
N LYS A 557 6.10 -43.05 76.51
CA LYS A 557 5.94 -42.58 77.90
C LYS A 557 4.71 -43.19 78.60
N THR A 558 3.57 -43.30 77.90
CA THR A 558 2.35 -43.91 78.48
C THR A 558 2.43 -45.44 78.56
N GLY A 559 3.20 -46.09 77.68
CA GLY A 559 3.49 -47.52 77.74
C GLY A 559 4.22 -47.94 79.01
N LYS A 560 5.25 -47.20 79.45
CA LYS A 560 5.94 -47.44 80.73
C LYS A 560 5.01 -47.29 81.94
N ALA A 561 4.11 -46.31 81.93
CA ALA A 561 3.12 -46.10 83.00
C ALA A 561 2.07 -47.23 83.08
N LYS A 562 1.67 -47.83 81.95
CA LYS A 562 0.76 -48.98 81.93
C LYS A 562 1.47 -50.32 82.20
N GLY A 563 2.75 -50.45 81.85
CA GLY A 563 3.59 -51.59 82.21
C GLY A 563 3.69 -51.79 83.73
N ALA A 564 3.94 -50.69 84.48
CA ALA A 564 3.97 -50.72 85.94
C ALA A 564 2.64 -51.12 86.60
N LYS A 565 1.49 -50.84 85.97
CA LYS A 565 0.16 -51.25 86.48
C LYS A 565 -0.27 -52.65 86.05
N ARG A 566 0.30 -53.23 84.98
CA ARG A 566 -0.02 -54.61 84.56
C ARG A 566 0.72 -55.68 85.37
N ALA A 567 1.80 -55.35 86.06
CA ALA A 567 2.49 -56.26 86.98
C ALA A 567 1.70 -56.57 88.28
N LEU A 568 0.64 -55.80 88.59
CA LEU A 568 -0.15 -55.96 89.82
C LEU A 568 -1.59 -56.46 89.58
N ALA A 569 -1.94 -56.82 88.33
CA ALA A 569 -3.31 -57.18 87.93
C ALA A 569 -3.43 -58.60 87.32
N THR A 570 -2.37 -59.40 87.37
CA THR A 570 -2.35 -60.78 86.81
C THR A 570 -2.77 -61.82 87.86
N ARG A 571 -3.87 -61.57 88.58
CA ARG A 571 -4.48 -62.56 89.50
C ARG A 571 -5.99 -62.34 89.62
N GLY A 572 -6.73 -62.68 88.56
CA GLY A 572 -8.19 -62.61 88.58
C GLY A 572 -8.85 -63.09 87.27
N SER A 573 -9.64 -64.16 87.40
CA SER A 573 -10.73 -64.57 86.51
C SER A 573 -10.44 -64.91 85.05
N ASN A 574 -10.38 -66.22 84.81
CA ASN A 574 -10.92 -66.85 83.61
C ASN A 574 -12.42 -66.55 83.41
N ALA A 575 -12.86 -66.83 82.17
CA ALA A 575 -14.19 -67.31 81.75
C ALA A 575 -15.25 -66.31 81.26
N ILE A 576 -15.97 -66.75 80.20
CA ILE A 576 -17.22 -66.23 79.62
C ILE A 576 -16.99 -64.93 78.78
N ASN A 577 -17.41 -64.79 77.51
CA ASN A 577 -18.50 -65.47 76.79
C ASN A 577 -18.20 -65.80 75.29
N LYS A 578 -19.17 -66.48 74.66
CA LYS A 578 -19.16 -67.12 73.33
C LYS A 578 -20.17 -66.42 72.38
N ARG A 579 -19.97 -66.56 71.05
CA ARG A 579 -20.86 -66.13 69.94
C ARG A 579 -21.00 -64.59 69.75
N TYR A 580 -21.23 -64.05 68.55
CA TYR A 580 -21.58 -64.65 67.25
C TYR A 580 -20.53 -64.38 66.16
N GLY A 581 -20.55 -65.18 65.08
CA GLY A 581 -19.89 -64.86 63.82
C GLY A 581 -20.92 -64.71 62.69
N VAL A 582 -20.53 -64.03 61.61
CA VAL A 582 -21.13 -64.11 60.27
C VAL A 582 -19.99 -64.02 59.27
N ASP A 583 -19.84 -65.03 58.41
CA ASP A 583 -18.94 -65.03 57.27
C ASP A 583 -19.50 -64.18 56.12
N ASN A 584 -18.62 -63.61 55.28
CA ASN A 584 -18.53 -64.01 53.86
C ASN A 584 -17.48 -63.20 53.06
N THR A 585 -16.42 -63.90 52.70
CA THR A 585 -15.81 -63.98 51.35
C THR A 585 -15.97 -62.82 50.34
N ALA A 586 -14.82 -62.24 49.97
CA ALA A 586 -14.30 -62.09 48.60
C ALA A 586 -15.23 -61.71 47.42
N THR A 587 -14.91 -60.61 46.72
CA THR A 587 -14.14 -60.68 45.44
C THR A 587 -13.65 -59.30 44.97
N ASP A 588 -12.67 -59.33 44.05
CA ASP A 588 -12.04 -58.20 43.33
C ASP A 588 -13.05 -57.33 42.56
N PRO A 589 -12.76 -56.03 42.29
CA PRO A 589 -12.45 -55.74 40.89
C PRO A 589 -11.35 -54.70 40.62
N ARG A 590 -10.52 -55.06 39.62
CA ARG A 590 -9.77 -54.19 38.72
C ARG A 590 -10.47 -52.89 38.26
N SER A 591 -9.65 -51.84 38.18
CA SER A 591 -9.63 -50.74 37.19
C SER A 591 -10.93 -50.05 36.75
N MET A 592 -11.06 -48.77 37.08
CA MET A 592 -11.55 -47.76 36.13
C MET A 592 -10.81 -46.42 36.33
N SER A 593 -10.33 -45.86 35.23
CA SER A 593 -9.86 -44.47 35.13
C SER A 593 -11.06 -43.55 34.89
N SER A 594 -11.14 -42.41 35.60
CA SER A 594 -12.12 -41.36 35.32
C SER A 594 -11.42 -40.01 35.15
N GLU A 595 -11.45 -39.49 33.92
CA GLU A 595 -11.08 -38.11 33.57
C GLU A 595 -12.09 -37.09 34.16
N PRO A 596 -11.70 -35.81 34.31
CA PRO A 596 -12.63 -34.75 34.69
C PRO A 596 -13.59 -34.39 33.54
N PRO A 597 -14.79 -33.84 33.85
CA PRO A 597 -15.82 -33.61 32.85
C PRO A 597 -15.50 -32.45 31.90
N VAL A 598 -15.68 -32.71 30.60
CA VAL A 598 -15.66 -31.71 29.51
C VAL A 598 -17.01 -30.98 29.47
N PRO A 599 -17.06 -29.64 29.34
CA PRO A 599 -18.32 -28.89 29.21
C PRO A 599 -19.03 -29.18 27.88
N PRO A 600 -20.37 -29.08 27.82
CA PRO A 600 -21.14 -29.41 26.63
C PRO A 600 -20.85 -28.44 25.48
N ALA A 601 -20.53 -29.00 24.30
CA ALA A 601 -20.38 -28.23 23.08
C ALA A 601 -21.73 -27.65 22.65
N ALA A 602 -21.78 -26.34 22.42
CA ALA A 602 -22.95 -25.69 21.83
C ALA A 602 -23.13 -26.17 20.38
N SER A 603 -24.33 -26.65 20.06
CA SER A 603 -24.70 -27.07 18.71
C SER A 603 -24.72 -25.86 17.76
N MET A 604 -23.74 -25.76 16.86
CA MET A 604 -23.84 -24.85 15.72
C MET A 604 -25.00 -25.29 14.81
N PRO A 605 -25.79 -24.35 14.25
CA PRO A 605 -26.77 -24.69 13.22
C PRO A 605 -26.04 -25.20 11.98
N GLN A 606 -26.48 -26.33 11.42
CA GLN A 606 -25.93 -26.81 10.15
C GLN A 606 -26.28 -25.83 9.03
N LEU A 607 -25.26 -25.20 8.43
CA LEU A 607 -25.42 -24.57 7.13
C LEU A 607 -25.76 -25.66 6.11
N LYS A 608 -26.86 -25.45 5.37
CA LYS A 608 -27.17 -26.24 4.18
C LYS A 608 -25.99 -26.19 3.22
N PRO A 609 -25.65 -27.29 2.52
CA PRO A 609 -24.66 -27.24 1.45
C PRO A 609 -25.12 -26.24 0.40
N TYR A 610 -24.29 -25.21 0.15
CA TYR A 610 -24.47 -24.29 -0.96
C TYR A 610 -24.26 -25.06 -2.25
N VAL A 611 -25.34 -25.24 -3.02
CA VAL A 611 -25.28 -25.73 -4.40
C VAL A 611 -24.93 -24.50 -5.26
N PRO A 612 -23.72 -24.42 -5.85
CA PRO A 612 -23.40 -23.33 -6.76
C PRO A 612 -24.27 -23.46 -8.01
N ASP A 613 -24.91 -22.35 -8.37
CA ASP A 613 -25.79 -22.31 -9.53
C ASP A 613 -24.97 -22.48 -10.83
N LYS A 614 -25.48 -23.30 -11.75
CA LYS A 614 -24.76 -23.69 -12.98
C LYS A 614 -25.20 -22.82 -14.16
N SER A 615 -24.82 -21.55 -14.18
CA SER A 615 -24.86 -20.75 -15.41
C SER A 615 -24.02 -19.48 -15.37
N GLU A 616 -22.69 -19.61 -15.48
CA GLU A 616 -21.86 -18.61 -16.15
C GLU A 616 -21.04 -19.28 -17.26
N PRO A 617 -20.93 -18.66 -18.45
CA PRO A 617 -20.26 -19.26 -19.59
C PRO A 617 -18.75 -19.30 -19.37
N VAL A 618 -18.15 -20.47 -19.57
CA VAL A 618 -16.70 -20.66 -19.55
C VAL A 618 -16.08 -19.82 -20.67
N ASN A 619 -15.43 -18.72 -20.28
CA ASN A 619 -14.76 -17.82 -21.20
C ASN A 619 -13.43 -18.44 -21.65
N THR A 620 -13.49 -19.34 -22.63
CA THR A 620 -12.31 -20.02 -23.19
C THR A 620 -11.41 -19.00 -23.88
N ARG A 621 -10.25 -18.69 -23.27
CA ARG A 621 -9.18 -17.94 -23.93
C ARG A 621 -8.85 -18.58 -25.28
N PRO A 622 -8.80 -17.82 -26.38
CA PRO A 622 -8.13 -18.30 -27.59
C PRO A 622 -6.64 -18.52 -27.31
N PRO A 623 -5.98 -19.49 -27.95
CA PRO A 623 -4.56 -19.72 -27.76
C PRO A 623 -3.74 -18.55 -28.30
N LEU A 624 -2.71 -18.13 -27.54
CA LEU A 624 -1.73 -17.17 -28.03
C LEU A 624 -0.99 -17.73 -29.27
N PRO A 625 -0.70 -16.91 -30.29
CA PRO A 625 0.16 -17.33 -31.39
C PRO A 625 1.58 -17.63 -30.87
N PRO A 626 2.28 -18.61 -31.47
CA PRO A 626 3.61 -19.01 -31.00
C PRO A 626 4.62 -17.86 -31.16
N ALA A 627 5.33 -17.56 -30.07
CA ALA A 627 6.42 -16.59 -30.09
C ALA A 627 7.50 -17.02 -31.09
N LYS A 628 7.84 -16.13 -32.03
CA LYS A 628 9.02 -16.31 -32.89
C LYS A 628 10.27 -16.18 -32.02
N THR A 629 10.93 -17.29 -31.76
CA THR A 629 12.26 -17.32 -31.14
C THR A 629 13.27 -16.64 -32.06
N ALA A 630 13.67 -15.41 -31.70
CA ALA A 630 14.83 -14.77 -32.30
C ALA A 630 16.09 -15.55 -31.89
N ALA A 631 16.68 -16.28 -32.84
CA ALA A 631 17.91 -17.02 -32.61
C ALA A 631 19.09 -16.03 -32.48
N VAL A 632 19.59 -15.86 -31.26
CA VAL A 632 20.86 -15.18 -31.00
C VAL A 632 21.99 -16.07 -31.49
N SER A 633 22.66 -15.66 -32.58
CA SER A 633 23.93 -16.27 -33.00
C SER A 633 25.10 -15.52 -32.35
N PRO A 634 26.07 -16.22 -31.74
CA PRO A 634 27.27 -15.57 -31.22
C PRO A 634 28.23 -15.17 -32.36
N SER A 635 29.07 -14.17 -32.11
CA SER A 635 30.21 -13.84 -32.95
C SER A 635 31.35 -14.86 -32.78
N PRO A 636 32.25 -14.90 -33.77
CA PRO A 636 33.66 -15.05 -33.46
C PRO A 636 34.49 -13.93 -34.09
N GLU A 637 35.40 -13.35 -33.30
CA GLU A 637 36.54 -12.59 -33.84
C GLU A 637 37.58 -13.58 -34.40
N LEU A 638 38.15 -13.29 -35.58
CA LEU A 638 39.60 -13.01 -35.75
C LEU A 638 40.10 -13.14 -37.20
N THR A 639 41.13 -12.33 -37.49
CA THR A 639 42.18 -12.49 -38.53
C THR A 639 41.83 -12.42 -40.03
N SER A 640 42.21 -11.29 -40.62
CA SER A 640 43.14 -11.17 -41.76
C SER A 640 43.27 -12.33 -42.75
N PHE A 641 42.86 -12.12 -44.01
CA PHE A 641 43.75 -11.88 -45.17
C PHE A 641 42.91 -11.69 -46.44
N ALA A 642 43.40 -10.89 -47.40
CA ALA A 642 42.75 -10.70 -48.69
C ALA A 642 43.70 -11.09 -49.84
N LEU A 643 43.08 -11.45 -50.99
CA LEU A 643 43.66 -11.55 -52.34
C LEU A 643 44.57 -12.76 -52.69
N ILE A 644 44.08 -13.70 -53.52
CA ILE A 644 44.44 -13.88 -54.97
C ILE A 644 43.97 -15.24 -55.56
N ALA A 645 43.38 -15.20 -56.78
CA ALA A 645 43.27 -16.26 -57.83
C ALA A 645 42.45 -17.56 -57.56
N LEU A 646 41.94 -18.33 -58.57
CA LEU A 646 41.52 -18.16 -60.00
C LEU A 646 40.75 -19.45 -60.45
N HIS A 647 39.96 -19.38 -61.56
CA HIS A 647 39.19 -20.50 -62.20
C HIS A 647 38.11 -21.18 -61.31
N GLY A 648 37.07 -21.90 -61.77
CA GLY A 648 36.50 -22.25 -63.09
C GLY A 648 35.41 -23.34 -62.89
N ASP A 649 34.48 -23.67 -63.80
CA ASP A 649 34.09 -23.06 -65.09
C ASP A 649 32.71 -23.57 -65.59
N VAL A 650 31.98 -22.71 -66.34
CA VAL A 650 31.08 -22.98 -67.49
C VAL A 650 30.16 -24.24 -67.52
N GLN A 651 28.82 -24.03 -67.46
CA GLN A 651 27.71 -24.65 -68.24
C GLN A 651 26.37 -24.29 -67.56
N GLY A 652 25.20 -24.07 -68.20
CA GLY A 652 24.86 -23.99 -69.62
C GLY A 652 23.36 -24.32 -69.87
N SER A 653 22.65 -23.53 -70.69
CA SER A 653 21.29 -23.78 -71.25
C SER A 653 20.05 -23.63 -70.33
N ARG A 654 18.82 -23.31 -70.79
CA ARG A 654 18.34 -22.37 -71.85
C ARG A 654 16.79 -22.29 -71.83
N THR A 655 16.20 -21.09 -71.83
CA THR A 655 14.86 -20.73 -72.41
C THR A 655 13.60 -21.48 -71.88
N ARG A 656 12.35 -21.01 -72.06
CA ARG A 656 11.75 -20.09 -73.04
C ARG A 656 10.45 -19.46 -72.48
N VAL A 657 10.00 -18.38 -73.13
CA VAL A 657 8.74 -17.64 -72.91
C VAL A 657 7.99 -17.55 -74.27
N ASP A 658 6.70 -17.16 -74.25
CA ASP A 658 5.83 -16.75 -75.37
C ASP A 658 5.24 -17.84 -76.31
N PRO A 659 4.06 -17.59 -76.94
CA PRO A 659 3.39 -16.28 -77.16
C PRO A 659 2.13 -15.99 -76.33
#